data_AF-A0A2H1JAJ9-F1
#
_entry.id   AF-A0A2H1JAJ9-F1
#
_cell.length_a   1.000
_cell.length_b   1.000
_cell.length_c   1.000
_cell.angle_alpha   90.00
_cell.angle_beta   90.00
_cell.angle_gamma   90.00
#
_symmetry.space_group_name_H-M   'P 1'
#
loop_
_entity.id
_entity.type
_entity.pdbx_description
1 polymer ?
#
loop_
_entity_poly.entity_id
_entity_poly.type
_entity_poly.pdbx_seq_one_letter_code
_entity_poly.pdbx_strand_id
1 'polypeptide(L)'
;MTHETPAPQSDPDARTRRPGSFGFSLRQLGRDYAYVLPGFFLSLAGFIVLVPLFALSIATFVVWVGALLLPLTLTIARGFAQLSRRRVRHWGTAPVLAHYRPASSGLAGWVTSVADPRPWLDLVFETVIALPLRLLTFVVAVSWSAAAVSGVTHVLWGAFLPDDGSGALTIVLDALFNGALPSSVTDSFALEALAHFVLGVLFLLSLPAVIHALARLDAAITVGALGSNDGGPSPALGTAVTRPGHAATHSGLVSSQHSPASSNPSPEAWAWLSAGFAAIVMLAVSWPVTVVVYGVPVVLAMVITLLQSAALVLAVRWPIAGIAGGAAAVFAMAWATGTVLGLPWPWPVTTLITIGLLVLVLALRHPWPYAVAGWISGAVASVLAVLLLRSDGFPGAIDSVLIAAPICAGLVALGISIRQLTRSRESLRRAEEASAQQSAQRRELAERNRIAQELHDVVAHSMSVISVQATTAEYRMPHIDDDSAQEFASIADSSRRALNEMRGLLTILRGSGDAPLVPQPTLLDIPDLLDATRQSGTTITVDSSPEDVLGAAASRISTSTGLTSYRILQEALSNAVRHAPGADIAVVLGLSDSHLILEVDNGPATTAASASDSPDLTPSTSPDPTPSASPDPTSPPGGGLGLAGIRERATALGGTVEAGPRPDGGFAVHARLPTL
;
A
#
# COMPACT_ATOMS: atom_id res chain seq x y z
N MET A 1 -35.62 37.35 -36.36
CA MET A 1 -34.20 37.54 -36.70
C MET A 1 -33.44 36.35 -36.16
N THR A 2 -33.24 35.36 -37.03
CA THR A 2 -32.58 34.08 -36.76
C THR A 2 -31.08 34.24 -37.00
N HIS A 3 -30.28 34.04 -35.95
CA HIS A 3 -28.83 33.88 -36.08
C HIS A 3 -28.53 32.37 -36.06
N GLU A 4 -28.34 31.80 -37.24
CA GLU A 4 -27.74 30.47 -37.41
C GLU A 4 -26.27 30.51 -36.95
N THR A 5 -25.88 29.55 -36.12
CA THR A 5 -24.50 29.25 -35.75
C THR A 5 -24.03 28.06 -36.59
N PRO A 6 -22.84 28.09 -37.20
CA PRO A 6 -22.40 27.02 -38.10
C PRO A 6 -21.92 25.80 -37.31
N ALA A 7 -22.25 24.61 -37.80
CA ALA A 7 -21.78 23.33 -37.30
C ALA A 7 -20.24 23.20 -37.46
N PRO A 8 -19.55 22.50 -36.54
CA PRO A 8 -18.11 22.31 -36.65
C PRO A 8 -17.79 21.41 -37.85
N GLN A 9 -17.01 21.95 -38.80
CA GLN A 9 -16.44 21.21 -39.91
C GLN A 9 -15.58 20.06 -39.36
N SER A 10 -15.90 18.85 -39.80
CA SER A 10 -15.06 17.67 -39.59
C SER A 10 -13.81 17.82 -40.45
N ASP A 11 -12.66 17.85 -39.78
CA ASP A 11 -11.33 17.87 -40.40
C ASP A 11 -11.12 16.56 -41.20
N PRO A 12 -11.02 16.61 -42.55
CA PRO A 12 -10.94 15.41 -43.38
C PRO A 12 -9.55 14.73 -43.33
N ASP A 13 -8.56 15.34 -42.68
CA ASP A 13 -7.17 14.84 -42.64
C ASP A 13 -6.88 13.80 -41.54
N ALA A 14 -7.87 13.44 -40.72
CA ALA A 14 -7.67 12.54 -39.57
C ALA A 14 -7.48 11.05 -39.95
N ARG A 15 -7.59 10.67 -41.24
CA ARG A 15 -7.58 9.26 -41.67
C ARG A 15 -6.42 8.84 -42.58
N THR A 16 -5.24 9.45 -42.51
CA THR A 16 -4.03 8.86 -43.13
C THR A 16 -2.74 9.29 -42.43
N ARG A 17 -2.43 8.75 -41.24
CA ARG A 17 -1.05 8.76 -40.72
C ARG A 17 -0.50 7.35 -40.68
N ARG A 18 0.17 6.95 -41.76
CA ARG A 18 1.07 5.80 -41.77
C ARG A 18 2.22 6.10 -40.78
N PRO A 19 2.58 5.19 -39.87
CA PRO A 19 3.78 5.34 -39.06
C PRO A 19 4.99 4.99 -39.94
N GLY A 20 5.86 5.96 -40.22
CA GLY A 20 7.16 5.63 -40.84
C GLY A 20 7.73 6.56 -41.91
N SER A 21 7.31 7.82 -42.06
CA SER A 21 8.12 8.80 -42.81
C SER A 21 8.81 9.76 -41.85
N PHE A 22 10.15 9.70 -41.79
CA PHE A 22 11.00 10.79 -41.27
C PHE A 22 10.90 12.01 -42.20
N GLY A 23 9.69 12.53 -42.39
CA GLY A 23 9.41 13.71 -43.19
C GLY A 23 9.69 14.95 -42.36
N PHE A 24 10.76 15.66 -42.69
CA PHE A 24 11.04 16.99 -42.15
C PHE A 24 9.85 17.92 -42.43
N SER A 25 9.18 18.39 -41.38
CA SER A 25 8.11 19.38 -41.48
C SER A 25 8.57 20.70 -40.86
N LEU A 26 8.82 21.71 -41.71
CA LEU A 26 9.12 23.09 -41.27
C LEU A 26 8.07 23.64 -40.30
N ARG A 27 6.80 23.22 -40.46
CA ARG A 27 5.72 23.58 -39.53
C ARG A 27 5.92 22.99 -38.14
N GLN A 28 6.38 21.74 -38.04
CA GLN A 28 6.68 21.11 -36.76
C GLN A 28 7.88 21.78 -36.09
N LEU A 29 8.94 22.06 -36.85
CA LEU A 29 10.10 22.78 -36.34
C LEU A 29 9.71 24.17 -35.80
N GLY A 30 8.91 24.93 -36.54
CA GLY A 30 8.40 26.23 -36.09
C GLY A 30 7.57 26.13 -34.81
N ARG A 31 6.73 25.10 -34.69
CA ARG A 31 5.97 24.84 -33.45
C ARG A 31 6.86 24.50 -32.26
N ASP A 32 7.91 23.71 -32.48
CA ASP A 32 8.86 23.33 -31.42
C ASP A 32 9.69 24.53 -30.95
N TYR A 33 10.12 25.41 -31.86
CA TYR A 33 10.77 26.69 -31.49
C TYR A 33 9.84 27.64 -30.75
N ALA A 34 8.59 27.80 -31.23
CA ALA A 34 7.58 28.62 -30.58
C ALA A 34 7.28 28.14 -29.15
N TYR A 35 7.51 26.85 -28.88
CA TYR A 35 7.43 26.30 -27.55
C TYR A 35 8.72 26.55 -26.74
N VAL A 36 9.90 26.20 -27.25
CA VAL A 36 11.17 26.23 -26.48
C VAL A 36 11.64 27.65 -26.16
N LEU A 37 11.70 28.56 -27.14
CA LEU A 37 12.34 29.87 -26.97
C LEU A 37 11.68 30.77 -25.91
N PRO A 38 10.34 30.92 -25.86
CA PRO A 38 9.70 31.75 -24.84
C PRO A 38 9.80 31.14 -23.43
N GLY A 39 10.10 29.85 -23.33
CA GLY A 39 10.20 29.15 -22.05
C GLY A 39 11.20 29.80 -21.12
N PHE A 40 12.41 30.09 -21.62
CA PHE A 40 13.48 30.71 -20.82
C PHE A 40 13.05 32.04 -20.21
N PHE A 41 12.52 32.96 -21.00
CA PHE A 41 12.07 34.27 -20.52
C PHE A 41 10.94 34.15 -19.49
N LEU A 42 10.03 33.21 -19.70
CA LEU A 42 8.95 32.95 -18.74
C LEU A 42 9.50 32.43 -17.40
N SER A 43 10.43 31.46 -17.42
CA SER A 43 11.05 30.97 -16.18
C SER A 43 11.95 31.99 -15.52
N LEU A 44 12.62 32.84 -16.30
CA LEU A 44 13.45 33.91 -15.76
C LEU A 44 12.58 34.93 -15.03
N ALA A 45 11.47 35.36 -15.64
CA ALA A 45 10.50 36.22 -15.00
C ALA A 45 9.89 35.58 -13.74
N GLY A 46 9.52 34.30 -13.82
CA GLY A 46 9.04 33.54 -12.67
C GLY A 46 10.04 33.50 -11.54
N PHE A 47 11.31 33.19 -11.84
CA PHE A 47 12.38 33.12 -10.84
C PHE A 47 12.66 34.48 -10.18
N ILE A 48 12.80 35.55 -10.98
CA ILE A 48 13.06 36.93 -10.51
C ILE A 48 11.93 37.43 -9.62
N VAL A 49 10.68 37.02 -9.87
CA VAL A 49 9.53 37.44 -9.07
C VAL A 49 9.36 36.55 -7.82
N LEU A 50 9.36 35.23 -8.00
CA LEU A 50 8.98 34.28 -6.96
C LEU A 50 10.05 34.10 -5.89
N VAL A 51 11.34 34.06 -6.25
CA VAL A 51 12.41 33.83 -5.26
C VAL A 51 12.51 34.99 -4.27
N PRO A 52 12.57 36.26 -4.68
CA PRO A 52 12.60 37.37 -3.75
C PRO A 52 11.31 37.49 -2.93
N LEU A 53 10.14 37.31 -3.54
CA LEU A 53 8.86 37.35 -2.82
C LEU A 53 8.78 36.27 -1.75
N PHE A 54 9.20 35.05 -2.07
CA PHE A 54 9.23 33.95 -1.12
C PHE A 54 10.24 34.20 0.01
N ALA A 55 11.45 34.62 -0.32
CA ALA A 55 12.48 34.95 0.67
C ALA A 55 12.02 36.09 1.60
N LEU A 56 11.42 37.15 1.03
CA LEU A 56 10.84 38.25 1.78
C LEU A 56 9.69 37.78 2.67
N SER A 57 8.84 36.87 2.18
CA SER A 57 7.72 36.31 2.94
C SER A 57 8.19 35.52 4.16
N ILE A 58 9.30 34.80 4.05
CA ILE A 58 9.89 34.07 5.18
C ILE A 58 10.58 35.03 6.14
N ALA A 59 11.44 35.92 5.61
CA ALA A 59 12.23 36.84 6.42
C ALA A 59 11.35 37.80 7.24
N THR A 60 10.22 38.24 6.68
CA THR A 60 9.29 39.16 7.34
C THR A 60 8.12 38.45 8.04
N PHE A 61 8.18 37.12 8.18
CA PHE A 61 7.11 36.35 8.83
C PHE A 61 6.95 36.76 10.32
N VAL A 62 8.06 37.03 11.00
CA VAL A 62 8.10 37.44 12.42
C VAL A 62 7.32 38.74 12.67
N VAL A 63 7.30 39.66 11.70
CA VAL A 63 6.58 40.95 11.79
C VAL A 63 5.19 40.90 11.15
N TRP A 64 4.65 39.70 10.90
CA TRP A 64 3.34 39.43 10.26
C TRP A 64 3.19 39.92 8.80
N VAL A 65 4.07 40.78 8.30
CA VAL A 65 4.13 41.18 6.88
C VAL A 65 4.32 39.95 5.99
N GLY A 66 5.19 39.02 6.40
CA GLY A 66 5.46 37.79 5.68
C GLY A 66 4.28 36.83 5.63
N ALA A 67 3.45 36.81 6.69
CA ALA A 67 2.22 36.02 6.73
C ALA A 67 1.18 36.52 5.69
N LEU A 68 1.22 37.81 5.34
CA LEU A 68 0.41 38.39 4.26
C LEU A 68 1.04 38.16 2.88
N LEU A 69 2.37 38.21 2.77
CA LEU A 69 3.08 38.03 1.49
C LEU A 69 3.10 36.58 1.00
N LEU A 70 3.09 35.60 1.91
CA LEU A 70 3.21 34.18 1.53
C LEU A 70 2.03 33.70 0.67
N PRO A 71 0.74 33.93 1.02
CA PRO A 71 -0.39 33.55 0.17
C PRO A 71 -0.39 34.24 -1.20
N LEU A 72 0.04 35.51 -1.26
CA LEU A 72 0.21 36.24 -2.52
C LEU A 72 1.29 35.58 -3.38
N THR A 73 2.44 35.23 -2.78
CA THR A 73 3.53 34.53 -3.46
C THR A 73 3.06 33.20 -4.04
N LEU A 74 2.33 32.41 -3.26
CA LEU A 74 1.74 31.15 -3.72
C LEU A 74 0.73 31.36 -4.85
N THR A 75 -0.03 32.45 -4.83
CA THR A 75 -0.99 32.79 -5.90
C THR A 75 -0.29 33.17 -7.20
N ILE A 76 0.79 33.95 -7.11
CA ILE A 76 1.63 34.30 -8.26
C ILE A 76 2.30 33.04 -8.82
N ALA A 77 2.78 32.14 -7.95
CA ALA A 77 3.37 30.85 -8.35
C ALA A 77 2.39 29.98 -9.13
N ARG A 78 1.14 29.87 -8.64
CA ARG A 78 0.05 29.21 -9.38
C ARG A 78 -0.15 29.83 -10.76
N GLY A 79 -0.06 31.16 -10.89
CA GLY A 79 -0.17 31.87 -12.16
C GLY A 79 0.92 31.46 -13.17
N PHE A 80 2.18 31.42 -12.74
CA PHE A 80 3.28 30.94 -13.59
C PHE A 80 3.12 29.47 -13.97
N ALA A 81 2.75 28.61 -13.03
CA ALA A 81 2.49 27.19 -13.31
C ALA A 81 1.32 27.00 -14.31
N GLN A 82 0.28 27.83 -14.25
CA GLN A 82 -0.80 27.82 -15.25
C GLN A 82 -0.32 28.24 -16.63
N LEU A 83 0.56 29.25 -16.73
CA LEU A 83 1.19 29.64 -18.00
C LEU A 83 2.03 28.50 -18.58
N SER A 84 2.80 27.82 -17.74
CA SER A 84 3.58 26.63 -18.11
C SER A 84 2.68 25.50 -18.64
N ARG A 85 1.56 25.19 -17.97
CA ARG A 85 0.58 24.20 -18.45
C ARG A 85 -0.10 24.62 -19.75
N ARG A 86 -0.42 25.90 -19.93
CA ARG A 86 -1.02 26.43 -21.17
C ARG A 86 -0.05 26.29 -22.34
N ARG A 87 1.24 26.55 -22.16
CA ARG A 87 2.28 26.34 -23.19
C ARG A 87 2.32 24.88 -23.66
N VAL A 88 2.39 23.95 -22.72
CA VAL A 88 2.40 22.50 -22.99
C VAL A 88 1.13 22.05 -23.74
N ARG A 89 -0.03 22.60 -23.34
CA ARG A 89 -1.31 22.36 -24.03
C ARG A 89 -1.30 22.88 -25.47
N HIS A 90 -0.78 24.08 -25.69
CA HIS A 90 -0.70 24.69 -27.02
C HIS A 90 0.27 23.94 -27.95
N TRP A 91 1.32 23.32 -27.40
CA TRP A 91 2.24 22.47 -28.17
C TRP A 91 1.62 21.15 -28.64
N GLY A 92 0.57 20.65 -27.96
CA GLY A 92 -0.24 19.51 -28.41
C GLY A 92 -0.25 18.31 -27.46
N THR A 93 0.25 18.47 -26.24
CA THR A 93 0.12 17.47 -25.16
C THR A 93 -0.99 17.89 -24.21
N ALA A 94 -1.93 17.02 -23.88
CA ALA A 94 -3.03 17.34 -22.96
C ALA A 94 -2.58 17.10 -21.50
N PRO A 95 -2.22 18.13 -20.71
CA PRO A 95 -1.91 17.93 -19.30
C PRO A 95 -3.17 17.52 -18.53
N VAL A 96 -3.04 16.55 -17.62
CA VAL A 96 -4.10 16.23 -16.64
C VAL A 96 -4.31 17.47 -15.76
N LEU A 97 -5.55 17.97 -15.71
CA LEU A 97 -5.89 19.20 -14.99
C LEU A 97 -5.66 19.02 -13.48
N ALA A 98 -4.79 19.85 -12.91
CA ALA A 98 -4.58 19.88 -11.47
C ALA A 98 -5.84 20.40 -10.76
N HIS A 99 -6.35 19.62 -9.79
CA HIS A 99 -7.43 20.05 -8.92
C HIS A 99 -6.87 20.91 -7.80
N TYR A 100 -7.29 22.18 -7.76
CA TYR A 100 -7.03 23.09 -6.64
C TYR A 100 -8.22 23.05 -5.69
N ARG A 101 -7.98 23.15 -4.38
CA ARG A 101 -9.10 23.33 -3.45
C ARG A 101 -9.78 24.69 -3.76
N PRO A 102 -11.11 24.74 -3.87
CA PRO A 102 -11.81 26.00 -4.09
C PRO A 102 -11.50 26.94 -2.93
N ALA A 103 -10.98 28.13 -3.25
CA ALA A 103 -10.68 29.13 -2.23
C ALA A 103 -12.00 29.68 -1.67
N SER A 104 -12.20 29.60 -0.35
CA SER A 104 -13.26 30.35 0.33
C SER A 104 -12.98 31.85 0.26
N SER A 105 -13.99 32.71 0.22
CA SER A 105 -13.80 34.16 0.30
C SER A 105 -13.30 34.61 1.68
N GLY A 106 -12.51 35.70 1.73
CA GLY A 106 -12.00 36.30 2.96
C GLY A 106 -10.72 35.67 3.54
N LEU A 107 -10.41 35.98 4.81
CA LEU A 107 -9.19 35.52 5.51
C LEU A 107 -9.09 33.98 5.60
N ALA A 108 -10.23 33.28 5.63
CA ALA A 108 -10.27 31.82 5.59
C ALA A 108 -9.73 31.24 4.25
N GLY A 109 -9.89 31.97 3.14
CA GLY A 109 -9.31 31.64 1.84
C GLY A 109 -7.79 31.71 1.80
N TRP A 110 -7.21 32.62 2.60
CA TRP A 110 -5.77 32.80 2.69
C TRP A 110 -5.10 31.65 3.44
N VAL A 111 -5.71 31.22 4.55
CA VAL A 111 -5.23 30.08 5.35
C VAL A 111 -5.36 28.78 4.55
N THR A 112 -6.49 28.59 3.85
CA THR A 112 -6.69 27.40 3.01
C THR A 112 -5.72 27.34 1.82
N SER A 113 -5.30 28.48 1.28
CA SER A 113 -4.29 28.57 0.22
C SER A 113 -2.91 28.07 0.66
N VAL A 114 -2.51 28.37 1.90
CA VAL A 114 -1.24 27.91 2.49
C VAL A 114 -1.30 26.44 2.88
N ALA A 115 -2.47 25.97 3.31
CA ALA A 115 -2.70 24.57 3.71
C ALA A 115 -2.84 23.59 2.53
N ASP A 116 -3.12 24.09 1.33
CA ASP A 116 -3.15 23.26 0.11
C ASP A 116 -1.70 22.93 -0.31
N PRO A 117 -1.32 21.65 -0.52
CA PRO A 117 0.03 21.28 -0.97
C PRO A 117 0.31 21.63 -2.44
N ARG A 118 -0.71 21.79 -3.29
CA ARG A 118 -0.51 22.04 -4.75
C ARG A 118 0.24 23.34 -5.09
N PRO A 119 -0.05 24.50 -4.49
CA PRO A 119 0.63 25.77 -4.77
C PRO A 119 2.10 25.76 -4.36
N TRP A 120 2.45 24.98 -3.34
CA TRP A 120 3.83 24.78 -2.93
C TRP A 120 4.61 24.01 -3.99
N LEU A 121 4.00 23.00 -4.61
CA LEU A 121 4.59 22.31 -5.76
C LEU A 121 4.75 23.24 -6.96
N ASP A 122 3.75 24.07 -7.25
CA ASP A 122 3.83 25.08 -8.32
C ASP A 122 5.00 26.05 -8.08
N LEU A 123 5.18 26.52 -6.83
CA LEU A 123 6.31 27.38 -6.44
C LEU A 123 7.66 26.68 -6.61
N VAL A 124 7.80 25.45 -6.12
CA VAL A 124 9.05 24.67 -6.22
C VAL A 124 9.39 24.40 -7.68
N PHE A 125 8.42 24.02 -8.50
CA PHE A 125 8.65 23.78 -9.92
C PHE A 125 9.16 25.04 -10.62
N GLU A 126 8.48 26.18 -10.48
CA GLU A 126 8.85 27.41 -11.19
C GLU A 126 10.17 28.01 -10.69
N THR A 127 10.53 27.81 -9.42
CA THR A 127 11.77 28.37 -8.84
C THR A 127 12.99 27.45 -8.98
N VAL A 128 12.81 26.13 -8.84
CA VAL A 128 13.93 25.18 -8.77
C VAL A 128 14.13 24.43 -10.09
N ILE A 129 13.04 24.05 -10.78
CA ILE A 129 13.10 23.13 -11.92
C ILE A 129 13.03 23.90 -13.25
N ALA A 130 12.10 24.85 -13.37
CA ALA A 130 11.78 25.50 -14.63
C ALA A 130 12.97 26.30 -15.18
N LEU A 131 13.67 27.07 -14.35
CA LEU A 131 14.77 27.92 -14.82
C LEU A 131 15.96 27.10 -15.36
N PRO A 132 16.56 26.13 -14.63
CA PRO A 132 17.67 25.34 -15.16
C PRO A 132 17.29 24.56 -16.43
N LEU A 133 16.10 23.97 -16.44
CA LEU A 133 15.60 23.21 -17.59
C LEU A 133 15.43 24.09 -18.83
N ARG A 134 14.82 25.27 -18.66
CA ARG A 134 14.51 26.17 -19.77
C ARG A 134 15.73 26.97 -20.21
N LEU A 135 16.66 27.25 -19.31
CA LEU A 135 17.98 27.77 -19.66
C LEU A 135 18.74 26.75 -20.53
N LEU A 136 18.81 25.49 -20.11
CA LEU A 136 19.48 24.43 -20.88
C LEU A 136 18.87 24.28 -22.28
N THR A 137 17.55 24.13 -22.35
CA THR A 137 16.85 23.96 -23.64
C THR A 137 16.97 25.18 -24.54
N PHE A 138 16.94 26.40 -23.98
CA PHE A 138 17.19 27.63 -24.73
C PHE A 138 18.62 27.74 -25.25
N VAL A 139 19.62 27.51 -24.39
CA VAL A 139 21.04 27.57 -24.78
C VAL A 139 21.32 26.57 -25.89
N VAL A 140 20.89 25.31 -25.73
CA VAL A 140 21.10 24.30 -26.78
C VAL A 140 20.37 24.71 -28.07
N ALA A 141 19.12 25.17 -27.99
CA ALA A 141 18.37 25.59 -29.18
C ALA A 141 19.06 26.75 -29.93
N VAL A 142 19.53 27.77 -29.21
CA VAL A 142 20.23 28.92 -29.79
C VAL A 142 21.59 28.51 -30.33
N SER A 143 22.39 27.78 -29.57
CA SER A 143 23.72 27.32 -29.97
C SER A 143 23.67 26.40 -31.19
N TRP A 144 22.71 25.46 -31.27
CA TRP A 144 22.55 24.57 -32.43
C TRP A 144 22.18 25.35 -33.69
N SER A 145 21.27 26.33 -33.55
CA SER A 145 20.85 27.19 -34.65
C SER A 145 21.99 28.07 -35.13
N ALA A 146 22.73 28.68 -34.19
CA ALA A 146 23.88 29.52 -34.48
C ALA A 146 25.01 28.72 -35.13
N ALA A 147 25.32 27.52 -34.63
CA ALA A 147 26.32 26.63 -35.22
C ALA A 147 25.94 26.19 -36.64
N ALA A 148 24.66 25.86 -36.88
CA ALA A 148 24.17 25.52 -38.21
C ALA A 148 24.36 26.68 -39.20
N VAL A 149 23.89 27.89 -38.85
CA VAL A 149 23.99 29.06 -39.72
C VAL A 149 25.43 29.51 -39.89
N SER A 150 26.20 29.58 -38.79
CA SER A 150 27.60 29.96 -38.78
C SER A 150 28.44 29.04 -39.65
N GLY A 151 28.32 27.72 -39.47
CA GLY A 151 29.08 26.74 -40.25
C GLY A 151 28.76 26.80 -41.76
N VAL A 152 27.47 26.85 -42.13
CA VAL A 152 27.06 26.91 -43.54
C VAL A 152 27.50 28.22 -44.22
N THR A 153 27.53 29.33 -43.48
CA THR A 153 27.90 30.64 -44.03
C THR A 153 29.38 30.97 -43.87
N HIS A 154 30.18 30.14 -43.18
CA HIS A 154 31.57 30.43 -42.86
C HIS A 154 32.42 30.70 -44.11
N VAL A 155 32.14 30.05 -45.24
CA VAL A 155 32.80 30.30 -46.53
C VAL A 155 32.71 31.77 -46.97
N LEU A 156 31.65 32.49 -46.57
CA LEU A 156 31.37 33.87 -46.99
C LEU A 156 32.11 34.91 -46.14
N TRP A 157 32.29 34.66 -44.84
CA TRP A 157 32.81 35.64 -43.89
C TRP A 157 34.08 35.22 -43.16
N GLY A 158 34.43 33.93 -43.18
CA GLY A 158 35.61 33.39 -42.51
C GLY A 158 36.91 33.98 -43.03
N ALA A 159 36.97 34.34 -44.31
CA ALA A 159 38.14 34.98 -44.93
C ALA A 159 38.44 36.39 -44.40
N PHE A 160 37.52 37.00 -43.64
CA PHE A 160 37.70 38.32 -43.03
C PHE A 160 38.10 38.23 -41.55
N LEU A 161 38.21 37.03 -40.98
CA LEU A 161 38.72 36.83 -39.63
C LEU A 161 40.26 36.96 -39.63
N PRO A 162 40.86 37.51 -38.56
CA PRO A 162 42.31 37.49 -38.39
C PRO A 162 42.82 36.05 -38.24
N ASP A 163 43.79 35.65 -39.06
CA ASP A 163 44.51 34.38 -38.88
C ASP A 163 45.48 34.52 -37.70
N ASP A 164 45.10 33.98 -36.54
CA ASP A 164 45.94 33.91 -35.35
C ASP A 164 46.58 32.53 -35.14
N GLY A 165 46.42 31.61 -36.11
CA GLY A 165 46.97 30.25 -36.07
C GLY A 165 46.34 29.36 -34.99
N SER A 166 45.23 29.79 -34.39
CA SER A 166 44.56 29.11 -33.26
C SER A 166 43.24 28.43 -33.64
N GLY A 167 43.03 28.18 -34.94
CA GLY A 167 41.84 27.52 -35.46
C GLY A 167 41.56 26.19 -34.77
N ALA A 168 40.32 25.98 -34.32
CA ALA A 168 39.93 24.74 -33.62
C ALA A 168 40.19 23.48 -34.46
N LEU A 169 40.11 23.59 -35.79
CA LEU A 169 40.46 22.51 -36.72
C LEU A 169 41.95 22.18 -36.67
N THR A 170 42.81 23.20 -36.66
CA THR A 170 44.27 23.08 -36.61
C THR A 170 44.70 22.33 -35.35
N ILE A 171 44.13 22.69 -34.19
CA ILE A 171 44.39 22.01 -32.91
C ILE A 171 43.97 20.53 -32.97
N VAL A 172 42.81 20.23 -33.55
CA VAL A 172 42.30 18.85 -33.65
C VAL A 172 43.14 18.02 -34.61
N LEU A 173 43.49 18.55 -35.79
CA LEU A 173 44.31 17.84 -36.77
C LEU A 173 45.73 17.61 -36.24
N ASP A 174 46.32 18.59 -35.57
CA ASP A 174 47.64 18.47 -34.97
C ASP A 174 47.67 17.40 -33.86
N ALA A 175 46.64 17.36 -33.02
CA ALA A 175 46.47 16.32 -32.00
C ALA A 175 46.21 14.92 -32.59
N LEU A 176 45.45 14.81 -33.68
CA LEU A 176 45.08 13.52 -34.27
C LEU A 176 46.23 12.88 -35.06
N PHE A 177 47.07 13.72 -35.68
CA PHE A 177 48.18 13.30 -36.53
C PHE A 177 49.57 13.55 -35.90
N ASN A 178 49.64 13.97 -34.62
CA ASN A 178 50.88 14.30 -33.91
C ASN A 178 51.82 15.22 -34.72
N GLY A 179 51.27 16.24 -35.36
CA GLY A 179 52.04 17.16 -36.21
C GLY A 179 52.66 16.55 -37.46
N ALA A 180 52.23 15.36 -37.89
CA ALA A 180 52.71 14.73 -39.12
C ALA A 180 52.18 15.40 -40.41
N LEU A 181 51.18 16.28 -40.30
CA LEU A 181 50.65 17.04 -41.43
C LEU A 181 51.46 18.33 -41.67
N PRO A 182 51.80 18.67 -42.92
CA PRO A 182 52.46 19.93 -43.24
C PRO A 182 51.61 21.14 -42.84
N SER A 183 52.24 22.20 -42.32
CA SER A 183 51.55 23.44 -41.92
C SER A 183 50.77 24.09 -43.07
N SER A 184 51.22 23.92 -44.32
CA SER A 184 50.50 24.36 -45.51
C SER A 184 49.13 23.68 -45.72
N VAL A 185 48.91 22.52 -45.11
CA VAL A 185 47.64 21.77 -45.15
C VAL A 185 46.77 22.15 -43.96
N THR A 186 47.36 22.26 -42.77
CA THR A 186 46.62 22.60 -41.53
C THR A 186 46.16 24.04 -41.48
N ASP A 187 46.89 24.96 -42.11
CA ASP A 187 46.59 26.40 -42.15
C ASP A 187 45.81 26.78 -43.42
N SER A 188 45.29 25.79 -44.15
CA SER A 188 44.55 26.03 -45.38
C SER A 188 43.13 26.54 -45.08
N PHE A 189 42.87 27.80 -45.40
CA PHE A 189 41.52 28.38 -45.34
C PHE A 189 40.46 27.54 -46.06
N ALA A 190 40.80 26.92 -47.20
CA ALA A 190 39.87 26.07 -47.94
C ALA A 190 39.47 24.80 -47.16
N LEU A 191 40.42 24.20 -46.43
CA LEU A 191 40.17 23.03 -45.57
C LEU A 191 39.33 23.42 -44.36
N GLU A 192 39.65 24.55 -43.72
CA GLU A 192 38.89 25.09 -42.61
C GLU A 192 37.46 25.46 -43.00
N ALA A 193 37.28 26.15 -44.13
CA ALA A 193 35.98 26.55 -44.64
C ALA A 193 35.13 25.33 -45.03
N LEU A 194 35.75 24.31 -45.64
CA LEU A 194 35.07 23.04 -45.94
C LEU A 194 34.64 22.32 -44.65
N ALA A 195 35.51 22.25 -43.65
CA ALA A 195 35.19 21.59 -42.38
C ALA A 195 34.05 22.29 -41.63
N HIS A 196 34.09 23.62 -41.52
CA HIS A 196 33.00 24.41 -40.94
C HIS A 196 31.69 24.26 -41.73
N PHE A 197 31.77 24.21 -43.07
CA PHE A 197 30.60 23.97 -43.92
C PHE A 197 29.99 22.59 -43.68
N VAL A 198 30.79 21.53 -43.66
CA VAL A 198 30.33 20.16 -43.38
C VAL A 198 29.71 20.08 -41.98
N LEU A 199 30.36 20.68 -40.98
CA LEU A 199 29.85 20.74 -39.61
C LEU A 199 28.53 21.52 -39.57
N GLY A 200 28.44 22.68 -40.23
CA GLY A 200 27.22 23.47 -40.36
C GLY A 200 26.06 22.68 -40.99
N VAL A 201 26.33 21.92 -42.07
CA VAL A 201 25.34 21.04 -42.71
C VAL A 201 24.89 19.93 -41.74
N LEU A 202 25.81 19.33 -40.97
CA LEU A 202 25.47 18.33 -39.95
C LEU A 202 24.56 18.93 -38.85
N PHE A 203 24.89 20.13 -38.36
CA PHE A 203 24.06 20.86 -37.40
C PHE A 203 22.69 21.20 -37.99
N LEU A 204 22.61 21.60 -39.25
CA LEU A 204 21.36 21.92 -39.95
C LEU A 204 20.47 20.69 -40.14
N LEU A 205 21.05 19.54 -40.51
CA LEU A 205 20.33 18.28 -40.69
C LEU A 205 19.83 17.70 -39.34
N SER A 206 20.61 17.88 -38.27
CA SER A 206 20.24 17.41 -36.92
C SER A 206 19.30 18.36 -36.17
N LEU A 207 19.24 19.64 -36.56
CA LEU A 207 18.43 20.69 -35.94
C LEU A 207 16.99 20.26 -35.63
N PRO A 208 16.23 19.64 -36.56
CA PRO A 208 14.82 19.35 -36.31
C PRO A 208 14.63 18.26 -35.25
N ALA A 209 15.51 17.26 -35.24
CA ALA A 209 15.49 16.19 -34.25
C ALA A 209 15.87 16.72 -32.86
N VAL A 210 16.90 17.57 -32.79
CA VAL A 210 17.38 18.16 -31.53
C VAL A 210 16.32 19.07 -30.92
N ILE A 211 15.77 20.01 -31.69
CA ILE A 211 14.74 20.93 -31.18
C ILE A 211 13.48 20.17 -30.75
N HIS A 212 13.08 19.14 -31.49
CA HIS A 212 11.95 18.29 -31.09
C HIS A 212 12.23 17.51 -29.80
N ALA A 213 13.45 17.00 -29.63
CA ALA A 213 13.86 16.30 -28.41
C ALA A 213 13.86 17.24 -27.20
N LEU A 214 14.35 18.48 -27.35
CA LEU A 214 14.30 19.51 -26.30
C LEU A 214 12.87 19.88 -25.92
N ALA A 215 11.99 20.06 -26.91
CA ALA A 215 10.58 20.34 -26.67
C ALA A 215 9.88 19.18 -25.93
N ARG A 216 10.15 17.92 -26.32
CA ARG A 216 9.66 16.73 -25.61
C ARG A 216 10.18 16.65 -24.18
N LEU A 217 11.46 16.94 -23.95
CA LEU A 217 12.08 16.92 -22.63
C LEU A 217 11.39 17.93 -21.70
N ASP A 218 11.27 19.19 -22.13
CA ASP A 218 10.62 20.25 -21.33
C ASP A 218 9.14 19.92 -21.08
N ALA A 219 8.41 19.43 -22.09
CA ALA A 219 7.02 19.03 -21.94
C ALA A 219 6.85 17.84 -20.99
N ALA A 220 7.69 16.80 -21.09
CA ALA A 220 7.61 15.62 -20.23
C ALA A 220 7.86 15.96 -18.76
N ILE A 221 8.88 16.77 -18.48
CA ILE A 221 9.19 17.21 -17.12
C ILE A 221 8.07 18.12 -16.59
N THR A 222 7.56 19.04 -17.41
CA THR A 222 6.46 19.93 -17.02
C THR A 222 5.18 19.15 -16.71
N VAL A 223 4.81 18.15 -17.53
CA VAL A 223 3.65 17.29 -17.30
C VAL A 223 3.84 16.41 -16.07
N GLY A 224 5.01 15.81 -15.89
CA GLY A 224 5.30 14.96 -14.74
C GLY A 224 5.33 15.71 -13.42
N ALA A 225 5.86 16.94 -13.41
CA ALA A 225 5.97 17.76 -12.21
C ALA A 225 4.67 18.50 -11.86
N LEU A 226 3.94 19.00 -12.86
CA LEU A 226 2.73 19.81 -12.65
C LEU A 226 1.41 19.04 -12.85
N GLY A 227 1.45 17.76 -13.19
CA GLY A 227 0.27 16.90 -13.33
C GLY A 227 -0.29 16.43 -11.98
N SER A 228 -1.59 16.14 -11.92
CA SER A 228 -2.20 15.50 -10.75
C SER A 228 -2.08 13.98 -10.84
N ASN A 229 -1.44 13.35 -9.85
CA ASN A 229 -1.44 11.88 -9.64
C ASN A 229 -2.79 11.32 -9.13
N ASP A 230 -3.86 12.11 -9.16
CA ASP A 230 -5.17 11.64 -8.72
C ASP A 230 -5.77 10.78 -9.84
N GLY A 231 -5.44 9.49 -9.82
CA GLY A 231 -6.16 8.43 -10.51
C GLY A 231 -7.56 8.20 -9.93
N GLY A 232 -8.29 9.28 -9.67
CA GLY A 232 -9.74 9.21 -9.44
C GLY A 232 -10.43 8.98 -10.78
N PRO A 233 -11.50 8.17 -10.85
CA PRO A 233 -12.24 7.96 -12.09
C PRO A 233 -12.62 9.33 -12.65
N SER A 234 -12.29 9.57 -13.91
CA SER A 234 -12.63 10.83 -14.59
C SER A 234 -14.13 11.11 -14.40
N PRO A 235 -14.54 12.33 -14.02
CA PRO A 235 -15.94 12.70 -14.11
C PRO A 235 -16.28 12.71 -15.59
N ALA A 236 -16.99 11.68 -16.04
CA ALA A 236 -17.53 11.60 -17.38
C ALA A 236 -18.35 12.87 -17.64
N LEU A 237 -17.84 13.73 -18.52
CA LEU A 237 -18.59 14.81 -19.11
C LEU A 237 -19.68 14.20 -20.01
N GLY A 238 -20.93 14.57 -19.73
CA GLY A 238 -21.98 14.68 -20.74
C GLY A 238 -22.87 13.44 -20.94
N THR A 239 -23.98 13.43 -20.20
CA THR A 239 -25.33 13.23 -20.74
C THR A 239 -25.44 12.45 -22.06
N ALA A 240 -25.61 11.13 -21.97
CA ALA A 240 -26.28 10.34 -23.00
C ALA A 240 -27.50 9.68 -22.35
N VAL A 241 -28.67 10.25 -22.62
CA VAL A 241 -29.97 9.64 -22.35
C VAL A 241 -30.02 8.30 -23.10
N THR A 242 -29.91 7.18 -22.39
CA THR A 242 -30.23 5.87 -22.94
C THR A 242 -31.63 5.47 -22.49
N ARG A 243 -32.57 5.41 -23.44
CA ARG A 243 -33.89 4.79 -23.30
C ARG A 243 -33.74 3.31 -22.89
N PRO A 244 -34.71 2.73 -22.16
CA PRO A 244 -34.68 1.33 -21.81
C PRO A 244 -35.14 0.49 -23.01
N GLY A 245 -34.38 -0.55 -23.34
CA GLY A 245 -34.80 -1.53 -24.33
C GLY A 245 -33.69 -2.53 -24.70
N HIS A 246 -33.98 -3.79 -24.40
CA HIS A 246 -33.36 -5.02 -24.90
C HIS A 246 -32.26 -5.65 -24.03
N ALA A 247 -32.71 -6.69 -23.32
CA ALA A 247 -31.90 -7.78 -22.81
C ALA A 247 -31.13 -8.46 -23.95
N ALA A 248 -29.83 -8.69 -23.74
CA ALA A 248 -29.07 -9.74 -24.40
C ALA A 248 -27.86 -10.13 -23.53
N THR A 249 -27.97 -11.33 -22.99
CA THR A 249 -26.96 -12.26 -22.50
C THR A 249 -25.65 -12.24 -23.31
N HIS A 250 -24.49 -12.11 -22.64
CA HIS A 250 -23.20 -12.75 -22.96
C HIS A 250 -22.28 -12.52 -21.74
N SER A 251 -22.07 -13.53 -20.89
CA SER A 251 -21.00 -14.53 -20.95
C SER A 251 -19.60 -13.92 -20.82
N GLY A 252 -18.90 -14.36 -19.78
CA GLY A 252 -17.73 -13.72 -19.22
C GLY A 252 -16.49 -13.75 -20.11
N LEU A 253 -15.74 -12.67 -20.01
CA LEU A 253 -14.30 -12.61 -20.22
C LEU A 253 -13.79 -11.56 -19.22
N VAL A 254 -13.23 -12.06 -18.13
CA VAL A 254 -12.38 -11.26 -17.22
C VAL A 254 -11.18 -10.82 -18.05
N SER A 255 -11.30 -9.65 -18.69
CA SER A 255 -10.14 -8.95 -19.20
C SER A 255 -9.42 -8.37 -18.00
N SER A 256 -8.37 -9.07 -17.57
CA SER A 256 -7.35 -8.52 -16.69
C SER A 256 -6.69 -7.34 -17.39
N GLN A 257 -7.32 -6.16 -17.27
CA GLN A 257 -6.69 -4.89 -17.55
C GLN A 257 -5.46 -4.80 -16.65
N HIS A 258 -4.31 -5.13 -17.23
CA HIS A 258 -3.03 -4.72 -16.71
C HIS A 258 -3.01 -3.20 -16.76
N SER A 259 -3.40 -2.57 -15.65
CA SER A 259 -3.06 -1.17 -15.40
C SER A 259 -1.57 -1.03 -15.65
N PRO A 260 -1.11 -0.18 -16.59
CA PRO A 260 0.31 0.07 -16.74
C PRO A 260 0.78 0.60 -15.39
N ALA A 261 1.62 -0.17 -14.70
CA ALA A 261 2.22 0.26 -13.45
C ALA A 261 2.89 1.60 -13.72
N SER A 262 2.30 2.68 -13.21
CA SER A 262 2.96 3.96 -13.15
C SER A 262 4.19 3.73 -12.30
N SER A 263 5.34 3.57 -12.94
CA SER A 263 6.63 3.37 -12.30
C SER A 263 7.04 4.68 -11.64
N ASN A 264 6.31 5.06 -10.58
CA ASN A 264 6.77 6.12 -9.70
C ASN A 264 8.12 5.64 -9.15
N PRO A 265 9.19 6.44 -9.28
CA PRO A 265 10.47 6.07 -8.72
C PRO A 265 10.26 5.76 -7.24
N SER A 266 10.81 4.64 -6.77
CA SER A 266 10.74 4.28 -5.36
C SER A 266 11.28 5.45 -4.51
N PRO A 267 10.84 5.61 -3.25
CA PRO A 267 11.42 6.61 -2.35
C PRO A 267 12.94 6.54 -2.31
N GLU A 268 13.52 5.36 -2.50
CA GLU A 268 14.96 5.13 -2.65
C GLU A 268 15.54 5.78 -3.92
N ALA A 269 14.92 5.58 -5.09
CA ALA A 269 15.35 6.22 -6.33
C ALA A 269 15.34 7.75 -6.22
N TRP A 270 14.34 8.34 -5.55
CA TRP A 270 14.30 9.79 -5.33
C TRP A 270 15.43 10.31 -4.42
N ALA A 271 15.93 9.53 -3.46
CA ALA A 271 17.13 9.95 -2.72
C ALA A 271 18.38 9.92 -3.57
N TRP A 272 18.57 8.84 -4.32
CA TRP A 272 19.75 8.73 -5.18
C TRP A 272 19.77 9.85 -6.22
N LEU A 273 18.62 10.17 -6.81
CA LEU A 273 18.48 11.29 -7.73
C LEU A 273 18.74 12.65 -7.05
N SER A 274 18.14 12.92 -5.90
CA SER A 274 18.31 14.21 -5.20
C SER A 274 19.71 14.39 -4.61
N ALA A 275 20.27 13.36 -3.96
CA ALA A 275 21.63 13.38 -3.41
C ALA A 275 22.67 13.41 -4.54
N GLY A 276 22.47 12.66 -5.62
CA GLY A 276 23.33 12.69 -6.80
C GLY A 276 23.30 14.04 -7.50
N PHE A 277 22.12 14.62 -7.70
CA PHE A 277 21.98 15.97 -8.25
C PHE A 277 22.67 17.02 -7.37
N ALA A 278 22.40 16.99 -6.05
CA ALA A 278 23.05 17.90 -5.10
C ALA A 278 24.58 17.73 -5.10
N ALA A 279 25.10 16.51 -5.18
CA ALA A 279 26.53 16.23 -5.24
C ALA A 279 27.18 16.79 -6.52
N ILE A 280 26.51 16.65 -7.68
CA ILE A 280 26.99 17.20 -8.96
C ILE A 280 26.99 18.74 -8.89
N VAL A 281 25.92 19.35 -8.39
CA VAL A 281 25.84 20.82 -8.24
C VAL A 281 26.91 21.31 -7.27
N MET A 282 27.07 20.66 -6.12
CA MET A 282 28.12 21.03 -5.15
C MET A 282 29.52 20.81 -5.72
N LEU A 283 29.77 19.78 -6.52
CA LEU A 283 31.07 19.58 -7.17
C LEU A 283 31.36 20.70 -8.19
N ALA A 284 30.38 21.01 -9.04
CA ALA A 284 30.49 22.03 -10.08
C ALA A 284 30.70 23.45 -9.52
N VAL A 285 30.15 23.75 -8.33
CA VAL A 285 30.29 25.06 -7.68
C VAL A 285 31.50 25.11 -6.74
N SER A 286 31.71 24.08 -5.93
CA SER A 286 32.76 24.09 -4.91
C SER A 286 34.15 24.07 -5.53
N TRP A 287 34.36 23.29 -6.60
CA TRP A 287 35.68 23.18 -7.20
C TRP A 287 36.22 24.52 -7.76
N PRO A 288 35.48 25.25 -8.63
CA PRO A 288 35.92 26.58 -9.07
C PRO A 288 36.09 27.58 -7.93
N VAL A 289 35.18 27.56 -6.94
CA VAL A 289 35.28 28.48 -5.78
C VAL A 289 36.56 28.22 -4.99
N THR A 290 36.89 26.97 -4.71
CA THR A 290 38.10 26.60 -3.97
C THR A 290 39.38 26.96 -4.74
N VAL A 291 39.37 26.86 -6.08
CA VAL A 291 40.52 27.25 -6.92
C VAL A 291 40.65 28.77 -7.05
N VAL A 292 39.58 29.44 -7.49
CA VAL A 292 39.62 30.87 -7.89
C VAL A 292 39.61 31.79 -6.69
N VAL A 293 38.81 31.48 -5.67
CA VAL A 293 38.64 32.37 -4.50
C VAL A 293 39.69 32.07 -3.43
N TYR A 294 39.97 30.78 -3.18
CA TYR A 294 40.90 30.36 -2.13
C TYR A 294 42.29 29.99 -2.65
N GLY A 295 42.56 30.13 -3.95
CA GLY A 295 43.90 29.91 -4.52
C GLY A 295 44.44 28.48 -4.37
N VAL A 296 43.57 27.51 -4.07
CA VAL A 296 44.00 26.12 -3.86
C VAL A 296 44.38 25.50 -5.21
N PRO A 297 45.49 24.74 -5.29
CA PRO A 297 45.88 24.07 -6.53
C PRO A 297 44.75 23.22 -7.12
N VAL A 298 44.57 23.30 -8.45
CA VAL A 298 43.41 22.71 -9.18
C VAL A 298 43.16 21.25 -8.81
N VAL A 299 44.21 20.42 -8.80
CA VAL A 299 44.11 18.99 -8.51
C VAL A 299 43.72 18.74 -7.04
N LEU A 300 44.28 19.50 -6.11
CA LEU A 300 43.97 19.37 -4.69
C LEU A 300 42.52 19.78 -4.41
N ALA A 301 42.08 20.90 -4.97
CA ALA A 301 40.69 21.36 -4.88
C ALA A 301 39.71 20.34 -5.47
N MET A 302 40.06 19.72 -6.61
CA MET A 302 39.27 18.66 -7.23
C MET A 302 39.10 17.47 -6.28
N VAL A 303 40.18 16.98 -5.68
CA VAL A 303 40.14 15.80 -4.79
C VAL A 303 39.31 16.07 -3.53
N ILE A 304 39.49 17.23 -2.89
CA ILE A 304 38.76 17.59 -1.66
C ILE A 304 37.26 17.74 -1.96
N THR A 305 36.90 18.47 -3.02
CA THR A 305 35.50 18.71 -3.38
C THR A 305 34.81 17.45 -3.92
N LEU A 306 35.54 16.57 -4.61
CA LEU A 306 35.06 15.25 -5.00
C LEU A 306 34.78 14.37 -3.78
N LEU A 307 35.69 14.32 -2.80
CA LEU A 307 35.49 13.59 -1.54
C LEU A 307 34.25 14.10 -0.80
N GLN A 308 34.09 15.42 -0.75
CA GLN A 308 32.98 16.08 -0.10
C GLN A 308 31.63 15.79 -0.78
N SER A 309 31.57 15.86 -2.10
CA SER A 309 30.38 15.51 -2.87
C SER A 309 30.08 14.00 -2.83
N ALA A 310 31.11 13.16 -2.85
CA ALA A 310 30.95 11.71 -2.73
C ALA A 310 30.37 11.34 -1.36
N ALA A 311 30.78 11.99 -0.27
CA ALA A 311 30.24 11.76 1.07
C ALA A 311 28.71 11.92 1.12
N LEU A 312 28.15 12.88 0.37
CA LEU A 312 26.70 13.10 0.26
C LEU A 312 25.98 11.89 -0.36
N VAL A 313 26.56 11.35 -1.43
CA VAL A 313 26.01 10.19 -2.15
C VAL A 313 26.17 8.92 -1.33
N LEU A 314 27.35 8.70 -0.74
CA LEU A 314 27.61 7.54 0.13
C LEU A 314 26.68 7.53 1.34
N ALA A 315 26.35 8.69 1.90
CA ALA A 315 25.43 8.79 3.04
C ALA A 315 24.03 8.25 2.76
N VAL A 316 23.60 8.11 1.49
CA VAL A 316 22.29 7.53 1.15
C VAL A 316 22.19 6.08 1.62
N ARG A 317 23.23 5.28 1.42
CA ARG A 317 23.23 3.84 1.75
C ARG A 317 24.14 3.47 2.90
N TRP A 318 25.29 4.13 3.02
CA TRP A 318 26.37 3.84 3.96
C TRP A 318 26.62 5.06 4.86
N PRO A 319 25.83 5.23 5.93
CA PRO A 319 25.88 6.44 6.76
C PRO A 319 27.26 6.66 7.39
N ILE A 320 27.92 5.60 7.84
CA ILE A 320 29.25 5.69 8.46
C ILE A 320 30.30 6.18 7.46
N ALA A 321 30.27 5.66 6.22
CA ALA A 321 31.19 6.09 5.17
C ALA A 321 30.95 7.56 4.77
N GLY A 322 29.68 7.99 4.69
CA GLY A 322 29.33 9.38 4.46
C GLY A 322 29.78 10.31 5.59
N ILE A 323 29.61 9.90 6.85
CA ILE A 323 30.06 10.65 8.04
C ILE A 323 31.59 10.79 8.05
N ALA A 324 32.31 9.67 7.87
CA ALA A 324 33.77 9.66 7.86
C ALA A 324 34.34 10.47 6.69
N GLY A 325 33.80 10.28 5.48
CA GLY A 325 34.20 11.03 4.29
C GLY A 325 33.91 12.53 4.42
N GLY A 326 32.75 12.88 4.99
CA GLY A 326 32.38 14.27 5.26
C GLY A 326 33.32 14.93 6.26
N ALA A 327 33.59 14.30 7.41
CA ALA A 327 34.52 14.82 8.41
C ALA A 327 35.95 14.97 7.85
N ALA A 328 36.42 14.00 7.06
CA ALA A 328 37.72 14.07 6.39
C ALA A 328 37.78 15.22 5.36
N ALA A 329 36.73 15.40 4.55
CA ALA A 329 36.65 16.51 3.61
C ALA A 329 36.62 17.88 4.31
N VAL A 330 35.92 18.02 5.44
CA VAL A 330 35.90 19.26 6.24
C VAL A 330 37.30 19.60 6.74
N PHE A 331 38.00 18.63 7.33
CA PHE A 331 39.35 18.84 7.81
C PHE A 331 40.33 19.16 6.66
N ALA A 332 40.26 18.43 5.55
CA ALA A 332 41.09 18.67 4.38
C ALA A 332 40.84 20.04 3.74
N MET A 333 39.58 20.49 3.69
CA MET A 333 39.22 21.82 3.21
C MET A 333 39.79 22.92 4.10
N ALA A 334 39.74 22.73 5.42
CA ALA A 334 40.32 23.69 6.36
C ALA A 334 41.84 23.77 6.28
N TRP A 335 42.48 22.64 5.98
CA TRP A 335 43.91 22.61 5.67
C TRP A 335 44.25 23.34 4.38
N ALA A 336 43.52 23.08 3.30
CA ALA A 336 43.81 23.70 2.01
C ALA A 336 43.55 25.22 1.99
N THR A 337 42.60 25.72 2.80
CA THR A 337 42.20 27.15 2.79
C THR A 337 42.87 27.99 3.88
N GLY A 338 43.65 27.39 4.78
CA GLY A 338 44.22 28.06 5.95
C GLY A 338 45.28 29.14 5.68
N THR A 339 45.78 29.23 4.46
CA THR A 339 46.83 30.20 4.09
C THR A 339 46.28 31.51 3.52
N VAL A 340 44.96 31.65 3.33
CA VAL A 340 44.36 32.83 2.69
C VAL A 340 43.73 33.77 3.73
N LEU A 341 44.21 35.00 3.78
CA LEU A 341 43.76 36.03 4.72
C LEU A 341 42.47 36.73 4.24
N GLY A 342 41.58 37.07 5.17
CA GLY A 342 40.39 37.89 4.91
C GLY A 342 39.19 37.18 4.30
N LEU A 343 39.27 35.86 4.07
CA LEU A 343 38.16 35.03 3.63
C LEU A 343 37.59 34.19 4.78
N PRO A 344 36.34 33.70 4.67
CA PRO A 344 35.77 32.75 5.63
C PRO A 344 36.65 31.50 5.75
N TRP A 345 37.22 31.32 6.94
CA TRP A 345 37.95 30.14 7.37
C TRP A 345 37.20 29.59 8.61
N PRO A 346 37.11 28.27 8.85
CA PRO A 346 37.94 27.18 8.33
C PRO A 346 37.46 26.56 7.03
N TRP A 347 36.36 27.01 6.44
CA TRP A 347 35.94 26.48 5.16
C TRP A 347 35.07 27.48 4.39
N PRO A 348 35.01 27.34 3.04
CA PRO A 348 34.12 28.15 2.22
C PRO A 348 32.64 27.89 2.52
N VAL A 349 31.78 28.85 2.14
CA VAL A 349 30.30 28.71 2.26
C VAL A 349 29.78 27.46 1.53
N THR A 350 30.41 27.06 0.42
CA THR A 350 30.06 25.84 -0.30
C THR A 350 30.23 24.58 0.57
N THR A 351 31.23 24.58 1.45
CA THR A 351 31.43 23.48 2.41
C THR A 351 30.37 23.47 3.48
N LEU A 352 29.97 24.63 3.98
CA LEU A 352 28.87 24.74 4.94
C LEU A 352 27.56 24.18 4.36
N ILE A 353 27.23 24.55 3.12
CA ILE A 353 26.05 24.03 2.40
C ILE A 353 26.13 22.51 2.27
N THR A 354 27.30 21.99 1.88
CA THR A 354 27.47 20.55 1.66
C THR A 354 27.37 19.74 2.96
N ILE A 355 27.92 20.25 4.08
CA ILE A 355 27.74 19.63 5.41
C ILE A 355 26.26 19.67 5.80
N GLY A 356 25.58 20.79 5.58
CA GLY A 356 24.14 20.94 5.84
C GLY A 356 23.31 19.91 5.06
N LEU A 357 23.60 19.72 3.78
CA LEU A 357 22.97 18.70 2.94
C LEU A 357 23.30 17.28 3.43
N LEU A 358 24.55 17.01 3.83
CA LEU A 358 24.96 15.71 4.36
C LEU A 358 24.17 15.35 5.62
N VAL A 359 24.10 16.25 6.60
CA VAL A 359 23.36 16.00 7.85
C VAL A 359 21.85 15.91 7.61
N LEU A 360 21.32 16.65 6.63
CA LEU A 360 19.92 16.56 6.22
C LEU A 360 19.62 15.19 5.59
N VAL A 361 20.47 14.70 4.69
CA VAL A 361 20.34 13.35 4.10
C VAL A 361 20.38 12.30 5.20
N LEU A 362 21.34 12.39 6.13
CA LEU A 362 21.43 11.49 7.29
C LEU A 362 20.16 11.53 8.15
N ALA A 363 19.62 12.72 8.43
CA ALA A 363 18.42 12.89 9.25
C ALA A 363 17.15 12.34 8.58
N LEU A 364 17.03 12.49 7.26
CA LEU A 364 15.88 11.99 6.51
C LEU A 364 15.96 10.47 6.29
N ARG A 365 17.15 9.92 6.05
CA ARG A 365 17.36 8.51 5.65
C ARG A 365 17.60 7.55 6.80
N HIS A 366 18.34 7.98 7.80
CA HIS A 366 18.85 7.09 8.85
C HIS A 366 18.21 7.40 10.21
N PRO A 367 18.32 6.48 11.19
CA PRO A 367 17.99 6.76 12.58
C PRO A 367 18.67 8.04 13.09
N TRP A 368 18.01 8.75 14.01
CA TRP A 368 18.50 10.01 14.55
C TRP A 368 19.96 10.00 15.07
N PRO A 369 20.52 8.89 15.62
CA PRO A 369 21.91 8.88 16.06
C PRO A 369 22.91 9.14 14.94
N TYR A 370 22.63 8.72 13.70
CA TYR A 370 23.55 8.96 12.57
C TYR A 370 23.59 10.43 12.15
N ALA A 371 22.44 11.12 12.20
CA ALA A 371 22.38 12.55 11.91
C ALA A 371 23.12 13.37 12.95
N VAL A 372 22.93 13.03 14.23
CA VAL A 372 23.65 13.64 15.35
C VAL A 372 25.14 13.33 15.27
N ALA A 373 25.52 12.08 14.97
CA ALA A 373 26.91 11.69 14.79
C ALA A 373 27.58 12.45 13.63
N GLY A 374 26.89 12.62 12.49
CA GLY A 374 27.41 13.41 11.36
C GLY A 374 27.58 14.89 11.68
N TRP A 375 26.65 15.47 12.44
CA TRP A 375 26.78 16.85 12.92
C TRP A 375 27.94 17.01 13.89
N ILE A 376 28.04 16.13 14.89
CA ILE A 376 29.12 16.16 15.88
C ILE A 376 30.47 15.92 15.21
N SER A 377 30.59 14.94 14.29
CA SER A 377 31.86 14.66 13.60
C SER A 377 32.30 15.84 12.75
N GLY A 378 31.37 16.51 12.07
CA GLY A 378 31.66 17.75 11.33
C GLY A 378 32.16 18.83 12.26
N ALA A 379 31.45 19.10 13.36
CA ALA A 379 31.85 20.09 14.36
C ALA A 379 33.20 19.77 15.03
N VAL A 380 33.47 18.50 15.32
CA VAL A 380 34.76 18.06 15.88
C VAL A 380 35.87 18.22 14.86
N ALA A 381 35.67 17.81 13.60
CA ALA A 381 36.66 17.99 12.54
C ALA A 381 36.98 19.48 12.33
N SER A 382 35.95 20.32 12.37
CA SER A 382 36.05 21.77 12.34
C SER A 382 36.88 22.35 13.48
N VAL A 383 36.56 21.99 14.73
CA VAL A 383 37.31 22.45 15.91
C VAL A 383 38.75 21.93 15.89
N LEU A 384 38.95 20.67 15.50
CA LEU A 384 40.27 20.07 15.38
C LEU A 384 41.11 20.81 14.33
N ALA A 385 40.51 21.19 13.20
CA ALA A 385 41.20 21.98 12.19
C ALA A 385 41.61 23.37 12.75
N VAL A 386 40.72 24.03 13.48
CA VAL A 386 41.02 25.31 14.14
C VAL A 386 42.18 25.19 15.14
N LEU A 387 42.19 24.12 15.94
CA LEU A 387 43.20 23.92 16.98
C LEU A 387 44.57 23.51 16.42
N LEU A 388 44.60 22.62 15.43
CA LEU A 388 45.84 22.01 14.92
C LEU A 388 46.57 22.88 13.89
N LEU A 389 45.85 23.63 13.07
CA LEU A 389 46.45 24.31 11.92
C LEU A 389 46.94 25.73 12.22
N ARG A 390 46.52 26.33 13.35
CA ARG A 390 46.94 27.67 13.83
C ARG A 390 47.29 28.65 12.71
N SER A 391 46.28 29.05 11.95
CA SER A 391 46.39 30.07 10.90
C SER A 391 46.09 31.47 11.42
N ASP A 392 46.56 32.49 10.69
CA ASP A 392 46.26 33.90 10.95
C ASP A 392 44.77 34.26 10.79
N GLY A 393 43.94 33.34 10.27
CA GLY A 393 42.48 33.46 10.14
C GLY A 393 41.69 33.04 11.40
N PHE A 394 42.36 32.78 12.52
CA PHE A 394 41.76 32.27 13.76
C PHE A 394 40.53 33.07 14.28
N PRO A 395 40.49 34.42 14.24
CA PRO A 395 39.32 35.16 14.70
C PRO A 395 38.04 34.85 13.88
N GLY A 396 38.15 34.82 12.55
CA GLY A 396 37.02 34.48 11.65
C GLY A 396 36.61 33.01 11.72
N ALA A 397 37.51 32.15 12.20
CA ALA A 397 37.26 30.73 12.45
C ALA A 397 36.15 30.49 13.47
N ILE A 398 36.21 31.22 14.58
CA ILE A 398 35.27 31.10 15.69
C ILE A 398 33.88 31.51 15.23
N ASP A 399 33.77 32.65 14.54
CA ASP A 399 32.50 33.16 14.01
C ASP A 399 31.87 32.16 13.03
N SER A 400 32.67 31.61 12.11
CA SER A 400 32.21 30.63 11.13
C SER A 400 31.71 29.34 11.77
N VAL A 401 32.42 28.82 12.79
CA VAL A 401 31.99 27.63 13.57
C VAL A 401 30.71 27.92 14.35
N LEU A 402 30.64 29.08 15.00
CA LEU A 402 29.53 29.49 15.85
C LEU A 402 28.23 29.71 15.04
N ILE A 403 28.35 30.13 13.78
CA ILE A 403 27.22 30.25 12.84
C ILE A 403 26.85 28.88 12.25
N ALA A 404 27.84 28.07 11.86
CA ALA A 404 27.62 26.80 11.20
C ALA A 404 26.95 25.74 12.09
N ALA A 405 27.38 25.65 13.35
CA ALA A 405 26.88 24.66 14.30
C ALA A 405 25.35 24.72 14.52
N PRO A 406 24.73 25.88 14.84
CA PRO A 406 23.28 25.97 15.04
C PRO A 406 22.49 25.78 13.74
N ILE A 407 23.00 26.21 12.58
CA ILE A 407 22.35 25.96 11.29
C ILE A 407 22.27 24.45 11.03
N CYS A 408 23.38 23.72 11.19
CA CYS A 408 23.41 22.27 11.02
C CYS A 408 22.55 21.55 12.06
N ALA A 409 22.57 22.00 13.32
CA ALA A 409 21.70 21.47 14.36
C ALA A 409 20.21 21.65 14.02
N GLY A 410 19.83 22.82 13.50
CA GLY A 410 18.48 23.11 13.02
C GLY A 410 18.06 22.19 11.86
N LEU A 411 18.96 21.93 10.91
CA LEU A 411 18.71 20.98 9.80
C LEU A 411 18.55 19.54 10.30
N VAL A 412 19.35 19.11 11.28
CA VAL A 412 19.20 17.80 11.93
C VAL A 412 17.84 17.71 12.62
N ALA A 413 17.48 18.70 13.43
CA ALA A 413 16.19 18.75 14.13
C ALA A 413 15.01 18.74 13.14
N LEU A 414 15.09 19.52 12.06
CA LEU A 414 14.11 19.56 11.00
C LEU A 414 13.98 18.20 10.30
N GLY A 415 15.09 17.59 9.90
CA GLY A 415 15.09 16.28 9.24
C GLY A 415 14.52 15.18 10.13
N ILE A 416 14.87 15.16 11.43
CA ILE A 416 14.30 14.23 12.42
C ILE A 416 12.79 14.47 12.55
N SER A 417 12.35 15.73 12.64
CA SER A 417 10.94 16.08 12.77
C SER A 417 10.13 15.65 11.55
N ILE A 418 10.62 15.91 10.33
CA ILE A 418 10.00 15.46 9.08
C ILE A 418 9.89 13.93 9.07
N ARG A 419 10.97 13.22 9.44
CA ARG A 419 10.97 11.75 9.50
C ARG A 419 9.96 11.21 10.52
N GLN A 420 9.88 11.82 11.70
CA GLN A 420 8.91 11.44 12.73
C GLN A 420 7.47 11.69 12.27
N LEU A 421 7.19 12.85 11.66
CA LEU A 421 5.88 13.16 11.09
C LEU A 421 5.48 12.19 9.97
N THR A 422 6.42 11.84 9.11
CA THR A 422 6.18 10.90 8.00
C THR A 422 5.88 9.51 8.52
N ARG A 423 6.68 9.03 9.50
CA ARG A 423 6.45 7.73 10.15
C ARG A 423 5.14 7.70 10.92
N SER A 424 4.81 8.77 11.64
CA SER A 424 3.55 8.90 12.40
C SER A 424 2.34 8.84 11.48
N ARG A 425 2.38 9.55 10.35
CA ARG A 425 1.32 9.50 9.33
C ARG A 425 1.19 8.12 8.71
N GLU A 426 2.31 7.45 8.45
CA GLU A 426 2.30 6.09 7.88
C GLU A 426 1.76 5.07 8.88
N SER A 427 2.13 5.17 10.16
CA SER A 427 1.53 4.33 11.21
C SER A 427 0.03 4.58 11.37
N LEU A 428 -0.41 5.84 11.27
CA LEU A 428 -1.82 6.18 11.36
C LEU A 428 -2.61 5.59 10.18
N ARG A 429 -2.10 5.72 8.95
CA ARG A 429 -2.74 5.11 7.76
C ARG A 429 -2.87 3.59 7.90
N ARG A 430 -1.81 2.91 8.34
CA ARG A 430 -1.88 1.46 8.57
C ARG A 430 -2.89 1.09 9.66
N ALA A 431 -3.02 1.89 10.71
CA ALA A 431 -4.00 1.68 11.76
C ALA A 431 -5.44 1.93 11.26
N GLU A 432 -5.66 2.98 10.47
CA GLU A 432 -6.94 3.29 9.84
C GLU A 432 -7.37 2.18 8.86
N GLU A 433 -6.46 1.68 8.02
CA GLU A 433 -6.70 0.56 7.11
C GLU A 433 -7.07 -0.72 7.86
N ALA A 434 -6.31 -1.06 8.91
CA ALA A 434 -6.62 -2.22 9.76
C ALA A 434 -7.99 -2.09 10.46
N SER A 435 -8.31 -0.90 10.98
CA SER A 435 -9.60 -0.61 11.62
C SER A 435 -10.77 -0.69 10.63
N ALA A 436 -10.58 -0.19 9.40
CA ALA A 436 -11.58 -0.26 8.35
C ALA A 436 -11.85 -1.71 7.93
N GLN A 437 -10.81 -2.54 7.81
CA GLN A 437 -10.96 -3.97 7.51
C GLN A 437 -11.73 -4.71 8.62
N GLN A 438 -11.40 -4.47 9.89
CA GLN A 438 -12.12 -5.06 11.02
C GLN A 438 -13.59 -4.63 11.04
N SER A 439 -13.86 -3.36 10.76
CA SER A 439 -15.23 -2.83 10.70
C SER A 439 -16.03 -3.45 9.55
N ALA A 440 -15.41 -3.68 8.39
CA ALA A 440 -16.05 -4.36 7.26
C ALA A 440 -16.42 -5.81 7.60
N GLN A 441 -15.50 -6.57 8.21
CA GLN A 441 -15.75 -7.94 8.65
C GLN A 441 -16.87 -8.01 9.69
N ARG A 442 -16.89 -7.10 10.67
CA ARG A 442 -17.97 -7.03 11.67
C ARG A 442 -19.32 -6.72 11.05
N ARG A 443 -19.38 -5.81 10.06
CA ARG A 443 -20.62 -5.51 9.33
C ARG A 443 -21.09 -6.70 8.53
N GLU A 444 -20.19 -7.43 7.87
CA GLU A 444 -20.54 -8.64 7.13
C GLU A 444 -21.10 -9.72 8.05
N LEU A 445 -20.48 -9.97 9.20
CA LEU A 445 -20.99 -10.94 10.18
C LEU A 445 -22.34 -10.52 10.78
N ALA A 446 -22.51 -9.23 11.09
CA ALA A 446 -23.79 -8.70 11.56
C ALA A 446 -24.89 -8.85 10.51
N GLU A 447 -24.58 -8.60 9.23
CA GLU A 447 -25.51 -8.77 8.12
C GLU A 447 -25.89 -10.24 7.93
N ARG A 448 -24.91 -11.15 7.95
CA ARG A 448 -25.17 -12.61 7.86
C ARG A 448 -26.07 -13.10 9.00
N ASN A 449 -25.84 -12.62 10.22
CA ASN A 449 -26.70 -12.96 11.37
C ASN A 449 -28.10 -12.35 11.25
N ARG A 450 -28.22 -11.11 10.75
CA ARG A 450 -29.52 -10.49 10.50
C ARG A 450 -30.31 -11.28 9.47
N ILE A 451 -29.70 -11.62 8.34
CA ILE A 451 -30.32 -12.44 7.29
C ILE A 451 -30.74 -13.80 7.85
N ALA A 452 -29.90 -14.47 8.63
CA ALA A 452 -30.24 -15.74 9.26
C ALA A 452 -31.47 -15.63 10.19
N GLN A 453 -31.57 -14.55 10.97
CA GLN A 453 -32.72 -14.29 11.83
C GLN A 453 -33.99 -13.96 11.03
N GLU A 454 -33.91 -13.07 10.04
CA GLU A 454 -35.05 -12.74 9.16
C GLU A 454 -35.57 -13.98 8.42
N LEU A 455 -34.65 -14.82 7.91
CA LEU A 455 -35.00 -16.11 7.30
C LEU A 455 -35.66 -17.05 8.31
N HIS A 456 -35.14 -17.13 9.55
CA HIS A 456 -35.75 -17.95 10.59
C HIS A 456 -37.18 -17.50 10.88
N ASP A 457 -37.40 -16.20 11.06
CA ASP A 457 -38.71 -15.68 11.43
C ASP A 457 -39.74 -15.91 10.32
N VAL A 458 -39.38 -15.65 9.06
CA VAL A 458 -40.27 -15.89 7.91
C VAL A 458 -40.55 -17.38 7.73
N VAL A 459 -39.51 -18.20 7.66
CA VAL A 459 -39.67 -19.63 7.34
C VAL A 459 -40.30 -20.40 8.50
N ALA A 460 -39.93 -20.10 9.75
CA ALA A 460 -40.53 -20.74 10.91
C ALA A 460 -42.01 -20.38 11.03
N HIS A 461 -42.36 -19.11 10.80
CA HIS A 461 -43.75 -18.67 10.82
C HIS A 461 -44.57 -19.36 9.72
N SER A 462 -44.10 -19.38 8.47
CA SER A 462 -44.82 -20.04 7.35
C SER A 462 -45.02 -21.52 7.59
N MET A 463 -44.00 -22.25 8.04
CA MET A 463 -44.12 -23.69 8.33
C MET A 463 -45.02 -23.98 9.53
N SER A 464 -45.03 -23.11 10.53
CA SER A 464 -45.93 -23.24 11.69
C SER A 464 -47.39 -23.04 11.27
N VAL A 465 -47.68 -22.06 10.41
CA VAL A 465 -49.02 -21.85 9.84
C VAL A 465 -49.45 -23.07 9.00
N ILE A 466 -48.59 -23.60 8.13
CA ILE A 466 -48.89 -24.80 7.34
C ILE A 466 -49.18 -25.99 8.25
N SER A 467 -48.36 -26.22 9.28
CA SER A 467 -48.60 -27.29 10.26
C SER A 467 -49.95 -27.12 10.98
N VAL A 468 -50.30 -25.91 11.42
CA VAL A 468 -51.58 -25.64 12.10
C VAL A 468 -52.76 -25.83 11.15
N GLN A 469 -52.67 -25.32 9.91
CA GLN A 469 -53.72 -25.47 8.90
C GLN A 469 -53.95 -26.94 8.52
N ALA A 470 -52.87 -27.70 8.33
CA ALA A 470 -52.95 -29.13 8.03
C ALA A 470 -53.52 -29.94 9.21
N THR A 471 -53.06 -29.66 10.44
CA THR A 471 -53.57 -30.35 11.65
C THR A 471 -55.04 -30.02 11.95
N THR A 472 -55.52 -28.85 11.54
CA THR A 472 -56.92 -28.42 11.79
C THR A 472 -57.88 -28.71 10.62
N ALA A 473 -57.40 -29.28 9.51
CA ALA A 473 -58.20 -29.52 8.31
C ALA A 473 -59.38 -30.48 8.58
N GLU A 474 -59.13 -31.57 9.31
CA GLU A 474 -60.13 -32.58 9.67
C GLU A 474 -61.29 -32.02 10.50
N TYR A 475 -61.01 -31.04 11.37
CA TYR A 475 -62.03 -30.35 12.17
C TYR A 475 -62.79 -29.26 11.41
N ARG A 476 -62.20 -28.71 10.34
CA ARG A 476 -62.77 -27.61 9.55
C ARG A 476 -63.55 -28.09 8.32
N MET A 477 -63.34 -29.32 7.87
CA MET A 477 -64.03 -29.94 6.75
C MET A 477 -64.78 -31.20 7.22
N PRO A 478 -66.09 -31.09 7.54
CA PRO A 478 -66.88 -32.18 8.14
C PRO A 478 -67.09 -33.44 7.28
N HIS A 479 -66.61 -33.45 6.04
CA HIS A 479 -66.80 -34.53 5.05
C HIS A 479 -65.49 -34.87 4.31
N ILE A 480 -64.35 -34.69 4.97
CA ILE A 480 -63.08 -35.13 4.42
C ILE A 480 -63.02 -36.66 4.36
N ASP A 481 -62.50 -37.21 3.27
CA ASP A 481 -62.29 -38.66 3.14
C ASP A 481 -61.05 -39.10 3.94
N ASP A 482 -60.98 -40.37 4.35
CA ASP A 482 -59.89 -40.91 5.16
C ASP A 482 -58.50 -40.80 4.47
N ASP A 483 -58.44 -40.95 3.14
CA ASP A 483 -57.20 -40.77 2.36
C ASP A 483 -56.74 -39.30 2.39
N SER A 484 -57.67 -38.35 2.20
CA SER A 484 -57.39 -36.91 2.29
C SER A 484 -56.97 -36.49 3.71
N ALA A 485 -57.54 -37.10 4.76
CA ALA A 485 -57.15 -36.84 6.15
C ALA A 485 -55.72 -37.33 6.43
N GLN A 486 -55.33 -38.50 5.91
CA GLN A 486 -53.94 -38.99 5.98
C GLN A 486 -52.96 -38.10 5.21
N GLU A 487 -53.34 -37.54 4.06
CA GLU A 487 -52.51 -36.57 3.34
C GLU A 487 -52.24 -35.31 4.19
N PHE A 488 -53.26 -34.74 4.85
CA PHE A 488 -53.05 -33.58 5.72
C PHE A 488 -52.18 -33.90 6.94
N ALA A 489 -52.31 -35.09 7.54
CA ALA A 489 -51.43 -35.54 8.62
C ALA A 489 -49.97 -35.65 8.14
N SER A 490 -49.75 -36.20 6.95
CA SER A 490 -48.43 -36.29 6.32
C SER A 490 -47.82 -34.90 6.06
N ILE A 491 -48.62 -33.93 5.59
CA ILE A 491 -48.18 -32.53 5.41
C ILE A 491 -47.77 -31.91 6.75
N ALA A 492 -48.55 -32.10 7.82
CA ALA A 492 -48.23 -31.59 9.15
C ALA A 492 -46.91 -32.14 9.69
N ASP A 493 -46.68 -33.46 9.55
CA ASP A 493 -45.44 -34.11 9.97
C ASP A 493 -44.23 -33.71 9.14
N SER A 494 -44.42 -33.51 7.83
CA SER A 494 -43.38 -33.00 6.94
C SER A 494 -42.96 -31.58 7.32
N SER A 495 -43.92 -30.69 7.61
CA SER A 495 -43.63 -29.32 8.08
C SER A 495 -42.93 -29.29 9.44
N ARG A 496 -43.30 -30.17 10.39
CA ARG A 496 -42.63 -30.28 11.70
C ARG A 496 -41.19 -30.80 11.58
N ARG A 497 -40.95 -31.78 10.71
CA ARG A 497 -39.60 -32.27 10.40
C ARG A 497 -38.73 -31.19 9.79
N ALA A 498 -39.22 -30.50 8.76
CA ALA A 498 -38.51 -29.39 8.12
C ALA A 498 -38.14 -28.27 9.12
N LEU A 499 -39.06 -27.91 10.03
CA LEU A 499 -38.80 -26.94 11.10
C LEU A 499 -37.64 -27.34 12.02
N ASN A 500 -37.59 -28.61 12.42
CA ASN A 500 -36.55 -29.13 13.31
C ASN A 500 -35.20 -29.20 12.60
N GLU A 501 -35.18 -29.57 11.33
CA GLU A 501 -33.97 -29.66 10.52
C GLU A 501 -33.35 -28.28 10.25
N MET A 502 -34.18 -27.28 9.95
CA MET A 502 -33.74 -25.88 9.81
C MET A 502 -33.25 -25.28 11.13
N ARG A 503 -33.90 -25.58 12.27
CA ARG A 503 -33.41 -25.17 13.59
C ARG A 503 -32.02 -25.74 13.88
N GLY A 504 -31.80 -27.02 13.54
CA GLY A 504 -30.48 -27.66 13.66
C GLY A 504 -29.41 -26.96 12.82
N LEU A 505 -29.69 -26.64 11.55
CA LEU A 505 -28.77 -25.91 10.68
C LEU A 505 -28.49 -24.48 11.14
N LEU A 506 -29.48 -23.78 11.71
CA LEU A 506 -29.32 -22.44 12.27
C LEU A 506 -28.51 -22.41 13.57
N THR A 507 -28.61 -23.45 14.40
CA THR A 507 -27.76 -23.61 15.59
C THR A 507 -26.28 -23.72 15.19
N ILE A 508 -25.99 -24.36 14.05
CA ILE A 508 -24.62 -24.46 13.50
C ILE A 508 -24.16 -23.10 12.95
N LEU A 509 -25.03 -22.37 12.23
CA LEU A 509 -24.70 -21.06 11.64
C LEU A 509 -24.54 -19.93 12.66
N ARG A 510 -25.26 -19.97 13.79
CA ARG A 510 -25.14 -18.96 14.85
C ARG A 510 -23.80 -19.01 15.59
N GLY A 511 -23.09 -20.15 15.54
CA GLY A 511 -21.92 -20.38 16.38
C GLY A 511 -22.29 -20.36 17.87
N SER A 512 -21.49 -21.00 18.70
CA SER A 512 -21.71 -21.14 20.14
C SER A 512 -21.48 -19.82 20.93
N GLY A 513 -21.98 -18.68 20.44
CA GLY A 513 -21.59 -17.35 20.90
C GLY A 513 -22.68 -16.49 21.56
N ASP A 514 -23.96 -16.84 21.42
CA ASP A 514 -25.04 -16.04 22.03
C ASP A 514 -26.21 -16.95 22.42
N ALA A 515 -26.08 -17.60 23.57
CA ALA A 515 -27.20 -18.29 24.23
C ALA A 515 -27.76 -17.37 25.33
N PRO A 516 -29.09 -17.19 25.44
CA PRO A 516 -29.71 -16.38 26.49
C PRO A 516 -29.32 -16.88 27.89
N LEU A 517 -29.28 -15.96 28.86
CA LEU A 517 -28.91 -16.11 30.28
C LEU A 517 -29.78 -17.12 31.10
N VAL A 518 -29.90 -18.36 30.64
CA VAL A 518 -30.33 -19.47 31.51
C VAL A 518 -29.12 -19.87 32.36
N PRO A 519 -29.24 -19.99 33.70
CA PRO A 519 -28.13 -20.47 34.52
C PRO A 519 -27.63 -21.80 33.96
N GLN A 520 -26.32 -21.88 33.71
CA GLN A 520 -25.75 -23.07 33.07
C GLN A 520 -25.93 -24.28 33.99
N PRO A 521 -26.33 -25.44 33.44
CA PRO A 521 -26.55 -26.64 34.24
C PRO A 521 -25.24 -27.09 34.89
N THR A 522 -25.36 -27.55 36.12
CA THR A 522 -24.29 -27.97 36.99
C THR A 522 -24.35 -29.48 37.22
N LEU A 523 -23.32 -30.01 37.87
CA LEU A 523 -23.30 -31.43 38.26
C LEU A 523 -24.48 -31.80 39.18
N LEU A 524 -24.98 -30.85 39.98
CA LEU A 524 -26.08 -31.07 40.91
C LEU A 524 -27.44 -31.24 40.22
N ASP A 525 -27.55 -30.92 38.93
CA ASP A 525 -28.79 -31.05 38.13
C ASP A 525 -28.91 -32.44 37.47
N ILE A 526 -27.97 -33.35 37.71
CA ILE A 526 -27.98 -34.73 37.19
C ILE A 526 -29.19 -35.55 37.70
N PRO A 527 -29.57 -35.50 38.99
CA PRO A 527 -30.75 -36.22 39.47
C PRO A 527 -32.03 -35.80 38.74
N ASP A 528 -32.23 -34.50 38.51
CA ASP A 528 -33.37 -33.96 37.76
C ASP A 528 -33.40 -34.46 36.31
N LEU A 529 -32.23 -34.59 35.68
CA LEU A 529 -32.09 -35.16 34.33
C LEU A 529 -32.48 -36.64 34.28
N LEU A 530 -32.07 -37.42 35.29
CA LEU A 530 -32.43 -38.84 35.40
C LEU A 530 -33.94 -38.99 35.63
N ASP A 531 -34.53 -38.17 36.50
CA ASP A 531 -35.96 -38.22 36.79
C ASP A 531 -36.83 -37.78 35.61
N ALA A 532 -36.42 -36.73 34.90
CA ALA A 532 -37.08 -36.34 33.64
C ALA A 532 -37.05 -37.46 32.60
N THR A 533 -35.97 -38.24 32.57
CA THR A 533 -35.84 -39.39 31.64
C THR A 533 -36.65 -40.60 32.11
N ARG A 534 -36.80 -40.83 33.42
CA ARG A 534 -37.71 -41.87 33.97
C ARG A 534 -39.17 -41.56 33.65
N GLN A 535 -39.56 -40.29 33.73
CA GLN A 535 -40.93 -39.84 33.43
C GLN A 535 -41.33 -40.09 31.97
N SER A 536 -40.38 -40.31 31.05
CA SER A 536 -40.65 -40.71 29.67
C SER A 536 -40.96 -42.20 29.50
N GLY A 537 -40.97 -42.98 30.59
CA GLY A 537 -41.27 -44.41 30.59
C GLY A 537 -40.04 -45.31 30.45
N THR A 538 -38.83 -44.77 30.62
CA THR A 538 -37.57 -45.52 30.52
C THR A 538 -37.12 -46.04 31.89
N THR A 539 -36.80 -47.33 32.00
CA THR A 539 -36.25 -47.93 33.22
C THR A 539 -34.78 -47.51 33.38
N ILE A 540 -34.46 -46.80 34.47
CA ILE A 540 -33.08 -46.37 34.77
C ILE A 540 -32.65 -46.88 36.15
N THR A 541 -31.69 -47.81 36.16
CA THR A 541 -31.01 -48.30 37.36
C THR A 541 -29.75 -47.49 37.62
N VAL A 542 -29.55 -47.05 38.87
CA VAL A 542 -28.34 -46.29 39.25
C VAL A 542 -27.62 -47.04 40.36
N ASP A 543 -26.38 -47.46 40.10
CA ASP A 543 -25.67 -48.46 40.93
C ASP A 543 -24.96 -47.85 42.17
N SER A 544 -25.28 -46.61 42.51
CA SER A 544 -24.69 -45.84 43.61
C SER A 544 -25.68 -44.78 44.12
N SER A 545 -25.63 -44.40 45.40
CA SER A 545 -26.38 -43.23 45.90
C SER A 545 -25.84 -41.97 45.18
N PRO A 546 -26.57 -41.42 44.19
CA PRO A 546 -26.03 -40.37 43.33
C PRO A 546 -25.73 -39.12 44.17
N GLU A 547 -26.58 -38.85 45.16
CA GLU A 547 -26.50 -37.69 46.04
C GLU A 547 -25.19 -37.63 46.84
N ASP A 548 -24.69 -38.77 47.31
CA ASP A 548 -23.44 -38.83 48.08
C ASP A 548 -22.21 -38.55 47.20
N VAL A 549 -22.19 -39.13 45.99
CA VAL A 549 -21.10 -38.94 45.03
C VAL A 549 -21.11 -37.52 44.47
N LEU A 550 -22.29 -36.99 44.12
CA LEU A 550 -22.46 -35.64 43.57
C LEU A 550 -22.13 -34.57 44.63
N GLY A 551 -22.53 -34.75 45.88
CA GLY A 551 -22.19 -33.86 46.98
C GLY A 551 -20.68 -33.84 47.26
N ALA A 552 -20.02 -35.01 47.23
CA ALA A 552 -18.58 -35.12 47.42
C ALA A 552 -17.75 -34.66 46.19
N ALA A 553 -18.34 -34.71 44.99
CA ALA A 553 -17.74 -34.23 43.75
C ALA A 553 -17.85 -32.71 43.61
N ALA A 554 -18.95 -32.09 44.07
CA ALA A 554 -19.20 -30.66 43.93
C ALA A 554 -18.08 -29.75 44.50
N SER A 555 -17.35 -30.21 45.51
CA SER A 555 -16.19 -29.52 46.09
C SER A 555 -14.84 -29.89 45.47
N ARG A 556 -14.80 -30.97 44.67
CA ARG A 556 -13.59 -31.57 44.10
C ARG A 556 -13.50 -31.48 42.58
N ILE A 557 -14.50 -30.92 41.89
CA ILE A 557 -14.47 -30.73 40.44
C ILE A 557 -14.65 -29.26 40.07
N SER A 558 -14.07 -28.88 38.94
CA SER A 558 -14.29 -27.55 38.37
C SER A 558 -15.70 -27.42 37.79
N THR A 559 -16.21 -26.19 37.69
CA THR A 559 -17.51 -25.90 37.06
C THR A 559 -17.56 -26.37 35.60
N SER A 560 -16.45 -26.28 34.86
CA SER A 560 -16.37 -26.78 33.48
C SER A 560 -16.43 -28.30 33.40
N THR A 561 -15.81 -29.02 34.34
CA THR A 561 -15.93 -30.47 34.47
C THR A 561 -17.37 -30.86 34.82
N GLY A 562 -18.02 -30.15 35.74
CA GLY A 562 -19.42 -30.39 36.11
C GLY A 562 -20.39 -30.23 34.93
N LEU A 563 -20.26 -29.13 34.17
CA LEU A 563 -21.06 -28.89 32.96
C LEU A 563 -20.81 -29.94 31.88
N THR A 564 -19.54 -30.33 31.68
CA THR A 564 -19.19 -31.36 30.69
C THR A 564 -19.75 -32.72 31.06
N SER A 565 -19.72 -33.07 32.35
CA SER A 565 -20.32 -34.30 32.87
C SER A 565 -21.83 -34.34 32.62
N TYR A 566 -22.54 -33.24 32.95
CA TYR A 566 -23.97 -33.10 32.69
C TYR A 566 -24.30 -33.28 31.19
N ARG A 567 -23.52 -32.63 30.31
CA ARG A 567 -23.73 -32.71 28.85
C ARG A 567 -23.44 -34.09 28.28
N ILE A 568 -22.42 -34.79 28.78
CA ILE A 568 -22.11 -36.16 28.34
C ILE A 568 -23.25 -37.09 28.75
N LEU A 569 -23.73 -37.01 30.00
CA LEU A 569 -24.86 -37.82 30.46
C LEU A 569 -26.14 -37.52 29.68
N GLN A 570 -26.46 -36.25 29.43
CA GLN A 570 -27.64 -35.83 28.66
C GLN A 570 -27.63 -36.42 27.25
N GLU A 571 -26.50 -36.32 26.55
CA GLU A 571 -26.36 -36.84 25.20
C GLU A 571 -26.40 -38.38 25.20
N ALA A 572 -25.76 -39.04 26.18
CA ALA A 572 -25.78 -40.49 26.32
C ALA A 572 -27.21 -41.03 26.56
N LEU A 573 -27.96 -40.42 27.48
CA LEU A 573 -29.36 -40.77 27.74
C LEU A 573 -30.26 -40.52 26.54
N SER A 574 -30.09 -39.38 25.85
CA SER A 574 -30.85 -39.08 24.64
C SER A 574 -30.58 -40.11 23.54
N ASN A 575 -29.32 -40.54 23.38
CA ASN A 575 -28.95 -41.57 22.42
C ASN A 575 -29.52 -42.94 22.80
N ALA A 576 -29.48 -43.34 24.07
CA ALA A 576 -30.08 -44.58 24.53
C ALA A 576 -31.59 -44.62 24.26
N VAL A 577 -32.33 -43.56 24.62
CA VAL A 577 -33.78 -43.46 24.37
C VAL A 577 -34.11 -43.49 22.86
N ARG A 578 -33.27 -42.85 22.03
CA ARG A 578 -33.48 -42.79 20.58
C ARG A 578 -33.17 -44.12 19.88
N HIS A 579 -32.10 -44.80 20.29
CA HIS A 579 -31.53 -45.92 19.55
C HIS A 579 -31.84 -47.30 20.15
N ALA A 580 -32.25 -47.35 21.42
CA ALA A 580 -32.67 -48.58 22.10
C ALA A 580 -33.97 -48.33 22.91
N PRO A 581 -35.09 -48.05 22.22
CA PRO A 581 -36.36 -47.78 22.89
C PRO A 581 -36.81 -48.99 23.73
N GLY A 582 -37.18 -48.74 24.99
CA GLY A 582 -37.63 -49.78 25.93
C GLY A 582 -36.51 -50.65 26.51
N ALA A 583 -35.23 -50.33 26.26
CA ALA A 583 -34.11 -50.99 26.91
C ALA A 583 -33.90 -50.43 28.32
N ASP A 584 -33.48 -51.29 29.25
CA ASP A 584 -33.05 -50.88 30.58
C ASP A 584 -31.71 -50.13 30.48
N ILE A 585 -31.62 -48.97 31.13
CA ILE A 585 -30.42 -48.14 31.17
C ILE A 585 -29.81 -48.21 32.57
N ALA A 586 -28.53 -48.59 32.66
CA ALA A 586 -27.75 -48.52 33.88
C ALA A 586 -26.83 -47.29 33.86
N VAL A 587 -26.85 -46.49 34.92
CA VAL A 587 -25.96 -45.33 35.09
C VAL A 587 -25.10 -45.55 36.33
N VAL A 588 -23.79 -45.39 36.20
CA VAL A 588 -22.83 -45.46 37.30
C VAL A 588 -22.10 -44.14 37.41
N LEU A 589 -22.06 -43.59 38.63
CA LEU A 589 -21.31 -42.39 38.98
C LEU A 589 -20.27 -42.75 40.04
N GLY A 590 -19.00 -42.63 39.68
CA GLY A 590 -17.89 -42.93 40.57
C GLY A 590 -16.99 -41.71 40.76
N LEU A 591 -16.50 -41.48 41.98
CA LEU A 591 -15.50 -40.45 42.25
C LEU A 591 -14.24 -41.10 42.81
N SER A 592 -13.13 -40.89 42.11
CA SER A 592 -11.79 -41.26 42.56
C SER A 592 -11.01 -40.01 42.99
N ASP A 593 -9.81 -40.19 43.56
CA ASP A 593 -8.95 -39.08 44.00
C ASP A 593 -8.48 -38.16 42.87
N SER A 594 -8.56 -38.60 41.61
CA SER A 594 -8.07 -37.85 40.45
C SER A 594 -9.07 -37.71 39.30
N HIS A 595 -10.17 -38.48 39.31
CA HIS A 595 -11.13 -38.53 38.21
C HIS A 595 -12.57 -38.77 38.70
N LEU A 596 -13.52 -38.10 38.04
CA LEU A 596 -14.93 -38.45 38.02
C LEU A 596 -15.17 -39.46 36.88
N ILE A 597 -15.81 -40.57 37.21
CA ILE A 597 -16.16 -41.66 36.31
C ILE A 597 -17.67 -41.62 36.08
N LEU A 598 -18.08 -41.62 34.81
CA LEU A 598 -19.46 -41.67 34.38
C LEU A 598 -19.61 -42.84 33.40
N GLU A 599 -20.45 -43.81 33.75
CA GLU A 599 -20.78 -44.94 32.88
C GLU A 599 -22.28 -44.94 32.59
N VAL A 600 -22.64 -45.08 31.32
CA VAL A 600 -24.02 -45.22 30.87
C VAL A 600 -24.09 -46.43 29.95
N ASP A 601 -24.82 -47.43 30.38
CA ASP A 601 -25.04 -48.68 29.67
C ASP A 601 -26.51 -48.82 29.31
N ASN A 602 -26.82 -49.29 28.11
CA ASN A 602 -28.18 -49.70 27.76
C ASN A 602 -28.21 -51.13 27.23
N GLY A 603 -29.25 -51.87 27.58
CA GLY A 603 -29.54 -53.19 27.00
C GLY A 603 -29.94 -53.15 25.52
N PRO A 604 -30.16 -54.32 24.88
CA PRO A 604 -30.68 -54.40 23.52
C PRO A 604 -32.13 -53.89 23.43
N ALA A 605 -32.52 -53.37 22.27
CA ALA A 605 -33.87 -52.85 22.06
C ALA A 605 -34.93 -53.97 22.20
N THR A 606 -35.93 -53.75 23.05
CA THR A 606 -36.92 -54.77 23.44
C THR A 606 -38.00 -55.01 22.36
N THR A 607 -38.05 -54.20 21.30
CA THR A 607 -39.13 -54.21 20.29
C THR A 607 -38.90 -55.08 19.05
N ALA A 608 -38.05 -56.11 19.13
CA ALA A 608 -37.85 -57.08 18.04
C ALA A 608 -38.14 -58.53 18.50
N ALA A 609 -39.35 -58.78 19.00
CA ALA A 609 -39.85 -60.14 19.26
C ALA A 609 -41.34 -60.24 18.94
N SER A 610 -41.67 -60.44 17.67
CA SER A 610 -42.92 -61.05 17.19
C SER A 610 -42.73 -61.54 15.76
N ALA A 611 -42.16 -62.75 15.63
CA ALA A 611 -42.39 -63.69 14.53
C ALA A 611 -41.80 -65.06 14.90
N SER A 612 -42.46 -65.78 15.82
CA SER A 612 -42.62 -67.23 15.66
C SER A 612 -43.62 -67.44 14.50
N ASP A 613 -43.61 -68.47 13.66
CA ASP A 613 -43.45 -69.89 13.94
C ASP A 613 -43.42 -70.67 12.61
N SER A 614 -42.99 -71.94 12.67
CA SER A 614 -43.26 -73.06 11.76
C SER A 614 -42.25 -73.47 10.67
N PRO A 615 -42.17 -74.79 10.36
CA PRO A 615 -40.92 -75.50 10.09
C PRO A 615 -40.85 -76.20 8.71
N ASP A 616 -39.74 -76.93 8.50
CA ASP A 616 -39.57 -78.09 7.60
C ASP A 616 -38.93 -77.86 6.20
N LEU A 617 -37.64 -78.22 6.07
CA LEU A 617 -37.13 -79.35 5.25
C LEU A 617 -35.59 -79.31 5.11
N THR A 618 -35.00 -80.51 5.15
CA THR A 618 -33.58 -80.90 5.35
C THR A 618 -32.70 -80.86 4.06
N PRO A 619 -31.47 -81.43 3.99
CA PRO A 619 -30.16 -80.77 4.23
C PRO A 619 -29.14 -80.91 3.07
N SER A 620 -28.07 -80.09 3.01
CA SER A 620 -26.82 -80.50 2.33
C SER A 620 -25.54 -79.96 2.97
N THR A 621 -24.86 -80.88 3.66
CA THR A 621 -23.44 -81.13 3.96
C THR A 621 -22.31 -80.19 3.46
N SER A 622 -21.64 -79.53 4.44
CA SER A 622 -20.17 -79.33 4.70
C SER A 622 -19.24 -78.54 3.72
N PRO A 623 -18.03 -78.08 4.17
CA PRO A 623 -17.66 -77.31 5.39
C PRO A 623 -16.74 -76.07 5.09
N ASP A 624 -16.56 -75.23 6.12
CA ASP A 624 -15.69 -74.02 6.31
C ASP A 624 -14.16 -74.26 6.05
N PRO A 625 -13.22 -73.26 5.98
CA PRO A 625 -13.18 -71.96 6.70
C PRO A 625 -12.77 -70.65 5.95
N THR A 626 -13.40 -69.55 6.41
CA THR A 626 -13.03 -68.10 6.59
C THR A 626 -11.65 -67.51 6.15
N PRO A 627 -11.42 -66.16 6.15
CA PRO A 627 -12.34 -64.99 6.31
C PRO A 627 -12.15 -63.87 5.25
N SER A 628 -13.10 -62.92 5.19
CA SER A 628 -12.95 -61.48 4.87
C SER A 628 -14.13 -60.97 4.03
N ALA A 629 -15.17 -60.48 4.70
CA ALA A 629 -16.21 -59.66 4.09
C ALA A 629 -16.34 -58.36 4.89
N SER A 630 -16.18 -57.26 4.15
CA SER A 630 -16.35 -55.86 4.51
C SER A 630 -17.74 -55.57 5.12
N PRO A 631 -17.88 -54.56 6.00
CA PRO A 631 -19.21 -54.10 6.40
C PRO A 631 -19.85 -53.27 5.28
N ASP A 632 -21.11 -53.59 5.00
CA ASP A 632 -22.01 -52.98 4.02
C ASP A 632 -22.36 -51.52 4.40
N PRO A 633 -22.43 -50.56 3.46
CA PRO A 633 -22.70 -49.15 3.73
C PRO A 633 -24.18 -48.83 3.51
N THR A 634 -25.07 -49.25 4.42
CA THR A 634 -26.45 -48.75 4.45
C THR A 634 -26.91 -48.49 5.88
N SER A 635 -26.38 -47.42 6.47
CA SER A 635 -26.97 -46.73 7.63
C SER A 635 -27.19 -45.26 7.24
N PRO A 636 -28.31 -44.63 7.60
CA PRO A 636 -28.62 -43.26 7.20
C PRO A 636 -27.58 -42.25 7.74
N PRO A 637 -27.25 -41.20 6.97
CA PRO A 637 -26.22 -40.22 7.33
C PRO A 637 -26.76 -39.25 8.39
N GLY A 638 -26.66 -39.63 9.67
CA GLY A 638 -27.03 -38.76 10.80
C GLY A 638 -26.51 -39.20 12.17
N GLY A 639 -25.96 -40.42 12.33
CA GLY A 639 -25.68 -41.01 13.64
C GLY A 639 -24.33 -40.69 14.31
N GLY A 640 -23.43 -39.92 13.69
CA GLY A 640 -22.03 -39.80 14.15
C GLY A 640 -21.66 -38.55 14.96
N LEU A 641 -22.48 -37.50 14.96
CA LEU A 641 -22.12 -36.19 15.52
C LEU A 641 -22.18 -36.15 17.06
N GLY A 642 -23.12 -36.87 17.68
CA GLY A 642 -23.27 -36.90 19.14
C GLY A 642 -22.06 -37.49 19.86
N LEU A 643 -21.56 -38.63 19.36
CA LEU A 643 -20.38 -39.32 19.93
C LEU A 643 -19.07 -38.55 19.67
N ALA A 644 -18.95 -37.89 18.52
CA ALA A 644 -17.81 -37.00 18.23
C ALA A 644 -17.79 -35.81 19.21
N GLY A 645 -18.95 -35.18 19.44
CA GLY A 645 -19.09 -34.07 20.39
C GLY A 645 -18.84 -34.50 21.85
N ILE A 646 -19.22 -35.71 22.25
CA ILE A 646 -18.90 -36.27 23.57
C ILE A 646 -17.36 -36.39 23.75
N ARG A 647 -16.65 -36.96 22.77
CA ARG A 647 -15.19 -37.14 22.85
C ARG A 647 -14.44 -35.82 22.86
N GLU A 648 -14.84 -34.88 22.01
CA GLU A 648 -14.20 -33.57 21.91
C GLU A 648 -14.32 -32.79 23.23
N ARG A 649 -15.51 -32.80 23.85
CA ARG A 649 -15.75 -32.13 25.14
C ARG A 649 -14.93 -32.71 26.29
N ALA A 650 -14.81 -34.03 26.38
CA ALA A 650 -13.98 -34.66 27.41
C ALA A 650 -12.49 -34.40 27.20
N THR A 651 -12.01 -34.50 25.95
CA THR A 651 -10.60 -34.29 25.60
C THR A 651 -10.17 -32.85 25.86
N ALA A 652 -11.06 -31.87 25.63
CA ALA A 652 -10.81 -30.46 25.90
C ALA A 652 -10.49 -30.16 27.38
N LEU A 653 -10.95 -31.03 28.30
CA LEU A 653 -10.66 -30.94 29.72
C LEU A 653 -9.53 -31.88 30.18
N GLY A 654 -8.88 -32.60 29.27
CA GLY A 654 -7.87 -33.61 29.60
C GLY A 654 -8.45 -34.95 30.07
N GLY A 655 -9.75 -35.17 29.88
CA GLY A 655 -10.42 -36.45 30.14
C GLY A 655 -10.46 -37.38 28.94
N THR A 656 -10.99 -38.59 29.13
CA THR A 656 -11.12 -39.63 28.09
C THR A 656 -12.53 -40.18 28.04
N VAL A 657 -13.03 -40.51 26.84
CA VAL A 657 -14.32 -41.20 26.67
C VAL A 657 -14.18 -42.38 25.72
N GLU A 658 -14.67 -43.53 26.16
CA GLU A 658 -14.83 -44.74 25.37
C GLU A 658 -16.32 -44.97 25.14
N ALA A 659 -16.72 -45.26 23.89
CA ALA A 659 -18.11 -45.53 23.56
C ALA A 659 -18.17 -46.61 22.48
N GLY A 660 -18.96 -47.65 22.69
CA GLY A 660 -19.03 -48.79 21.77
C GLY A 660 -20.12 -49.82 22.11
N PRO A 661 -20.41 -50.73 21.17
CA PRO A 661 -21.36 -51.81 21.38
C PRO A 661 -20.82 -52.82 22.40
N ARG A 662 -21.73 -53.40 23.18
CA ARG A 662 -21.43 -54.43 24.18
C ARG A 662 -21.69 -55.83 23.59
N PRO A 663 -21.02 -56.89 24.13
CA PRO A 663 -21.20 -58.27 23.67
C PRO A 663 -22.62 -58.82 23.85
N ASP A 664 -23.40 -58.24 24.76
CA ASP A 664 -24.80 -58.57 25.07
C ASP A 664 -25.81 -57.90 24.12
N GLY A 665 -25.33 -57.17 23.09
CA GLY A 665 -26.17 -56.43 22.14
C GLY A 665 -26.56 -55.03 22.62
N GLY A 666 -26.07 -54.60 23.78
CA GLY A 666 -26.23 -53.25 24.32
C GLY A 666 -25.20 -52.24 23.78
N PHE A 667 -25.20 -51.03 24.35
CA PHE A 667 -24.21 -49.99 24.05
C PHE A 667 -23.73 -49.35 25.36
N ALA A 668 -22.44 -49.02 25.43
CA ALA A 668 -21.80 -48.44 26.61
C ALA A 668 -21.14 -47.09 26.27
N VAL A 669 -21.26 -46.13 27.18
CA VAL A 669 -20.48 -44.88 27.18
C VAL A 669 -19.80 -44.75 28.52
N HIS A 670 -18.47 -44.73 28.51
CA HIS A 670 -17.63 -44.65 29.70
C HIS A 670 -16.71 -43.42 29.61
N ALA A 671 -16.91 -42.45 30.51
CA ALA A 671 -16.18 -41.20 30.55
C ALA A 671 -15.35 -41.07 31.85
N ARG A 672 -14.10 -40.62 31.71
CA ARG A 672 -13.21 -40.23 32.82
C ARG A 672 -12.85 -38.76 32.68
N LEU A 673 -13.22 -37.96 33.66
CA LEU A 673 -12.97 -36.51 33.67
C LEU A 673 -12.13 -36.12 34.89
N PRO A 674 -11.15 -35.22 34.78
CA PRO A 674 -10.26 -34.90 35.89
C PRO A 674 -10.95 -34.12 37.02
N THR A 675 -10.55 -34.41 38.25
CA THR A 675 -10.87 -33.64 39.46
C THR A 675 -9.84 -32.51 39.68
N LEU A 676 -10.12 -31.60 40.62
CA LEU A 676 -9.26 -30.45 40.98
C LEU A 676 -7.94 -30.84 41.66
#